data_AF-A0A0P9U6Y8-F1
#
_entry.id   AF-A0A0P9U6Y8-F1
#
_cell.length_a   1.000
_cell.length_b   1.000
_cell.length_c   1.000
_cell.angle_alpha   90.00
_cell.angle_beta   90.00
_cell.angle_gamma   90.00
#
_symmetry.space_group_name_H-M   'P 1'
#
loop_
_entity.id
_entity.type
_entity.pdbx_description
1 polymer ?
#
loop_
_entity_poly.entity_id
_entity_poly.type
_entity_poly.pdbx_seq_one_letter_code
_entity_poly.pdbx_strand_id
1 'polypeptide(L)'
;MNKIKYYFLRYQPYVLGVCFFLSIFIIWSIGRALGFSSMNSLLTGIGLFLLLSAAYVLLLYRGVSQHQNLEGLLRDDADQAVLNASPADREEVSLLRERLLQSIERLQSNKPNGSNAKDALYALPWYLVVGQPAAGKSTMLYQSGLNFPYAEREGARVAGLGGTRNCDWFFSSEAVLLDTAGRYMNDQQEAGKWRAFLQLLRQHRQRRPLNGLIVTVSIHDILQSSVEDQERIAKRLRERIQETHALLEVRLPVYLVFTKCDLVPGFVPFYRQLDDVARGEVMGKTFPHKGFEQADWGQRFGVAMDELINYWKEIANQQLVLQDIQITRQDTAVYRFPLELEALKPRLLMFVDALLRANPYQSAEMLRGFYFTSALDADQPEMGGHTRQVTERFQLESEQDLVDGNAQPHPLFINSLFRKVIIPDQHLVALYTTNHRERRRKAAWIGGASLVALLICSLWGWSYWNNKDNIQSISTELAQAAADDSKVTGQYTEWQTLDRMRFWTSLYYDRHHDEGVPLRLRLGLYRGYDVEPLLRTRYFNRLETVMLKPTADNLTRSLYLLTTIKVYQRNAKDLMPVTGVDSVEPKALPPDNRAQSIAAFGKATLDTYVMLSRAQREKADPAFLKAKMPDYWYPAIARQTGKTITANAEAGSNQDYEYASRQINFYSDQIHELDVPRILDNAFLTSSSRNYINSLLTQSLKAIETITLESDTLFAFGRADFQSLKTEGQNQLSAIAGKLLSTPNIGKIVIAGHADQLGDPQSNMQVSRQRAQTIKTYLVGKGVPAELVDAVGEGSEKPLVKCDMQQPRAQLIQCLEPNRRVEIEVRALN
;
A
#
# COMPACT_ATOMS: atom_id res chain seq x y z
N MET A 1 -42.49 0.68 -5.40
CA MET A 1 -41.26 -0.11 -5.10
C MET A 1 -40.18 -0.11 -6.19
N ASN A 2 -40.42 0.38 -7.43
CA ASN A 2 -39.45 0.28 -8.54
C ASN A 2 -38.48 1.48 -8.73
N LYS A 3 -38.82 2.69 -8.24
CA LYS A 3 -37.93 3.87 -8.37
C LYS A 3 -36.69 3.77 -7.49
N ILE A 4 -36.80 3.20 -6.30
CA ILE A 4 -35.66 3.04 -5.37
C ILE A 4 -34.63 2.05 -5.92
N LYS A 5 -35.06 0.92 -6.49
CA LYS A 5 -34.16 -0.05 -7.15
C LYS A 5 -33.42 0.54 -8.36
N TYR A 6 -34.09 1.37 -9.16
CA TYR A 6 -33.48 2.06 -10.31
C TYR A 6 -32.40 3.07 -9.88
N TYR A 7 -32.69 3.88 -8.86
CA TYR A 7 -31.70 4.81 -8.30
C TYR A 7 -30.53 4.07 -7.62
N PHE A 8 -30.78 2.97 -6.93
CA PHE A 8 -29.73 2.17 -6.29
C PHE A 8 -28.80 1.49 -7.31
N LEU A 9 -29.31 1.08 -8.47
CA LEU A 9 -28.53 0.52 -9.57
C LEU A 9 -27.76 1.58 -10.37
N ARG A 10 -28.36 2.75 -10.61
CA ARG A 10 -27.72 3.85 -11.37
C ARG A 10 -26.62 4.55 -10.57
N TYR A 11 -26.79 4.66 -9.25
CA TYR A 11 -25.82 5.29 -8.35
C TYR A 11 -25.05 4.28 -7.50
N GLN A 12 -25.04 2.99 -7.89
CA GLN A 12 -24.37 1.92 -7.16
C GLN A 12 -22.91 2.24 -6.74
N PRO A 13 -22.04 2.86 -7.58
CA PRO A 13 -20.70 3.26 -7.14
C PRO A 13 -20.72 4.40 -6.11
N TYR A 14 -21.69 5.32 -6.18
CA TYR A 14 -21.84 6.42 -5.22
C TYR A 14 -22.44 5.94 -3.90
N VAL A 15 -23.39 5.02 -3.92
CA VAL A 15 -23.96 4.40 -2.72
C VAL A 15 -22.92 3.54 -2.01
N LEU A 16 -22.13 2.75 -2.76
CA LEU A 16 -20.97 2.06 -2.19
C LEU A 16 -19.98 3.07 -1.61
N GLY A 17 -19.69 4.17 -2.31
CA GLY A 17 -18.84 5.25 -1.82
C GLY A 17 -19.34 5.88 -0.53
N VAL A 18 -20.64 6.14 -0.39
CA VAL A 18 -21.26 6.70 0.81
C VAL A 18 -21.28 5.68 1.96
N CYS A 19 -21.60 4.41 1.70
CA CYS A 19 -21.51 3.35 2.71
C CYS A 19 -20.06 3.14 3.18
N PHE A 20 -19.09 3.23 2.27
CA PHE A 20 -17.68 3.14 2.57
C PHE A 20 -17.21 4.37 3.37
N PHE A 21 -17.69 5.57 3.03
CA PHE A 21 -17.43 6.80 3.79
C PHE A 21 -18.03 6.76 5.20
N LEU A 22 -19.26 6.27 5.35
CA LEU A 22 -19.88 6.04 6.66
C LEU A 22 -19.13 5.00 7.50
N SER A 23 -18.55 3.98 6.86
CA SER A 23 -17.73 2.99 7.55
C SER A 23 -16.46 3.61 8.18
N ILE A 24 -15.93 4.71 7.61
CA ILE A 24 -14.80 5.47 8.20
C ILE A 24 -15.22 6.09 9.53
N PHE A 25 -16.41 6.67 9.63
CA PHE A 25 -16.93 7.23 10.88
C PHE A 25 -17.19 6.17 11.94
N ILE A 26 -17.64 4.98 11.51
CA ILE A 26 -17.85 3.84 12.42
C ILE A 26 -16.52 3.31 12.94
N ILE A 27 -15.53 3.09 12.06
CA ILE A 27 -14.19 2.66 12.44
C ILE A 27 -13.51 3.70 13.34
N TRP A 28 -13.68 4.99 13.05
CA TRP A 28 -13.19 6.08 13.89
C TRP A 28 -13.87 6.10 15.26
N SER A 29 -15.19 5.96 15.31
CA SER A 29 -15.96 5.92 16.57
C SER A 29 -15.58 4.72 17.43
N ILE A 30 -15.37 3.54 16.81
CA ILE A 30 -14.89 2.34 17.48
C ILE A 30 -13.44 2.54 17.95
N GLY A 31 -12.58 3.16 17.13
CA GLY A 31 -11.21 3.48 17.50
C GLY A 31 -11.12 4.44 18.70
N ARG A 32 -12.02 5.43 18.74
CA ARG A 32 -12.15 6.36 19.88
C ARG A 32 -12.66 5.66 21.13
N ALA A 33 -13.63 4.76 20.99
CA ALA A 33 -14.15 3.94 22.09
C ALA A 33 -13.12 2.94 22.63
N LEU A 34 -12.18 2.48 21.79
CA LEU A 34 -11.08 1.57 22.15
C LEU A 34 -9.80 2.31 22.64
N GLY A 35 -9.86 3.65 22.78
CA GLY A 35 -8.78 4.44 23.40
C GLY A 35 -7.60 4.75 22.47
N PHE A 36 -7.76 4.71 21.14
CA PHE A 36 -6.73 5.18 20.20
C PHE A 36 -6.82 6.71 20.05
N SER A 37 -5.93 7.46 20.73
CA SER A 37 -6.00 8.93 20.82
C SER A 37 -4.96 9.71 20.00
N SER A 38 -4.18 9.08 19.11
CA SER A 38 -3.20 9.82 18.30
C SER A 38 -3.77 10.26 16.96
N MET A 39 -3.73 11.57 16.69
CA MET A 39 -4.05 12.20 15.40
C MET A 39 -3.28 11.56 14.22
N ASN A 40 -2.13 10.95 14.52
CA ASN A 40 -1.31 10.25 13.55
C ASN A 40 -1.92 8.92 13.10
N SER A 41 -2.62 8.17 13.96
CA SER A 41 -3.31 6.93 13.54
C SER A 41 -4.46 7.24 12.58
N LEU A 42 -5.15 8.36 12.82
CA LEU A 42 -6.18 8.90 11.95
C LEU A 42 -5.61 9.30 10.58
N LEU A 43 -4.51 10.05 10.56
CA LEU A 43 -3.84 10.47 9.33
C LEU A 43 -3.28 9.28 8.54
N THR A 44 -2.74 8.25 9.21
CA THR A 44 -2.32 7.02 8.53
C THR A 44 -3.50 6.22 7.98
N GLY A 45 -4.65 6.20 8.70
CA GLY A 45 -5.87 5.58 8.21
C GLY A 45 -6.42 6.31 6.97
N ILE A 46 -6.43 7.64 6.99
CA ILE A 46 -6.81 8.49 5.85
C ILE A 46 -5.83 8.33 4.68
N GLY A 47 -4.52 8.25 4.96
CA GLY A 47 -3.48 8.03 3.97
C GLY A 47 -3.61 6.66 3.28
N LEU A 48 -3.77 5.58 4.05
CA LEU A 48 -4.03 4.25 3.52
C LEU A 48 -5.34 4.20 2.72
N PHE A 49 -6.36 4.92 3.17
CA PHE A 49 -7.64 5.05 2.47
C PHE A 49 -7.50 5.79 1.12
N LEU A 50 -6.76 6.89 1.07
CA LEU A 50 -6.48 7.60 -0.18
C LEU A 50 -5.65 6.75 -1.14
N LEU A 51 -4.70 5.96 -0.62
CA LEU A 51 -3.90 5.04 -1.41
C LEU A 51 -4.74 3.88 -1.97
N LEU A 52 -5.63 3.29 -1.16
CA LEU A 52 -6.54 2.22 -1.60
C LEU A 52 -7.62 2.74 -2.56
N SER A 53 -8.13 3.95 -2.35
CA SER A 53 -9.05 4.61 -3.29
C SER A 53 -8.36 4.98 -4.58
N ALA A 54 -7.13 5.52 -4.54
CA ALA A 54 -6.33 5.79 -5.73
C ALA A 54 -5.98 4.49 -6.46
N ALA A 55 -5.61 3.42 -5.76
CA ALA A 55 -5.39 2.11 -6.37
C ALA A 55 -6.68 1.53 -6.97
N TYR A 56 -7.83 1.69 -6.33
CA TYR A 56 -9.12 1.26 -6.87
C TYR A 56 -9.51 2.06 -8.11
N VAL A 57 -9.34 3.38 -8.09
CA VAL A 57 -9.57 4.26 -9.26
C VAL A 57 -8.57 3.94 -10.38
N LEU A 58 -7.30 3.69 -10.07
CA LEU A 58 -6.27 3.31 -11.04
C LEU A 58 -6.49 1.90 -11.58
N LEU A 59 -7.09 0.99 -10.81
CA LEU A 59 -7.54 -0.33 -11.27
C LEU A 59 -8.80 -0.23 -12.16
N LEU A 60 -9.73 0.67 -11.84
CA LEU A 60 -10.83 1.00 -12.75
C LEU A 60 -10.28 1.62 -14.05
N TYR A 61 -9.26 2.49 -13.95
CA TYR A 61 -8.64 3.16 -15.09
C TYR A 61 -7.77 2.19 -15.92
N ARG A 62 -7.02 1.27 -15.30
CA ARG A 62 -6.27 0.19 -15.99
C ARG A 62 -7.20 -0.86 -16.60
N GLY A 63 -8.32 -1.15 -15.94
CA GLY A 63 -9.40 -1.94 -16.53
C GLY A 63 -10.02 -1.28 -17.76
N VAL A 64 -9.92 0.04 -17.88
CA VAL A 64 -10.33 0.82 -19.07
C VAL A 64 -9.17 0.98 -20.07
N SER A 65 -7.91 1.05 -19.62
CA SER A 65 -6.72 1.28 -20.47
C SER A 65 -6.22 0.02 -21.21
N GLN A 66 -6.50 -1.19 -20.73
CA GLN A 66 -6.28 -2.43 -21.51
C GLN A 66 -7.16 -2.53 -22.78
N HIS A 67 -8.03 -1.54 -23.04
CA HIS A 67 -8.94 -1.52 -24.19
C HIS A 67 -8.46 -0.72 -25.40
N GLN A 68 -7.23 -0.16 -25.38
CA GLN A 68 -6.68 0.59 -26.51
C GLN A 68 -5.91 -0.26 -27.53
N ASN A 69 -5.39 -1.45 -27.17
CA ASN A 69 -4.79 -2.40 -28.12
C ASN A 69 -5.82 -3.41 -28.66
N LEU A 70 -7.02 -2.94 -29.00
CA LEU A 70 -8.11 -3.80 -29.45
C LEU A 70 -7.98 -4.18 -30.93
N GLU A 71 -7.41 -3.32 -31.78
CA GLU A 71 -7.25 -3.58 -33.22
C GLU A 71 -6.35 -4.78 -33.52
N GLY A 72 -5.28 -4.98 -32.75
CA GLY A 72 -4.38 -6.14 -32.90
C GLY A 72 -5.05 -7.45 -32.45
N LEU A 73 -5.69 -7.45 -31.28
CA LEU A 73 -6.38 -8.64 -30.75
C LEU A 73 -7.66 -9.00 -31.53
N LEU A 74 -8.31 -8.02 -32.19
CA LEU A 74 -9.48 -8.25 -33.05
C LEU A 74 -9.12 -8.89 -34.40
N ARG A 75 -7.88 -8.73 -34.87
CA ARG A 75 -7.38 -9.38 -36.09
C ARG A 75 -6.99 -10.83 -35.81
N ASP A 76 -6.25 -11.07 -34.73
CA ASP A 76 -5.71 -12.40 -34.38
C ASP A 76 -6.79 -13.42 -33.95
N ASP A 77 -7.81 -13.02 -33.19
CA ASP A 77 -8.90 -13.94 -32.75
C ASP A 77 -9.91 -14.26 -33.87
N ALA A 78 -10.11 -13.35 -34.83
CA ALA A 78 -11.07 -13.52 -35.92
C ALA A 78 -10.58 -14.47 -37.02
N ASP A 79 -9.26 -14.66 -37.13
CA ASP A 79 -8.70 -15.65 -38.05
C ASP A 79 -9.06 -17.07 -37.63
N GLN A 80 -9.31 -17.35 -36.35
CA GLN A 80 -9.75 -18.68 -35.90
C GLN A 80 -11.11 -19.11 -36.46
N ALA A 81 -12.08 -18.20 -36.62
CA ALA A 81 -13.40 -18.55 -37.16
C ALA A 81 -13.33 -18.91 -38.66
N VAL A 82 -12.46 -18.24 -39.42
CA VAL A 82 -12.20 -18.54 -40.83
C VAL A 82 -11.36 -19.83 -40.96
N LEU A 83 -10.38 -20.03 -40.07
CA LEU A 83 -9.56 -21.24 -40.02
C LEU A 83 -10.39 -22.51 -39.70
N ASN A 84 -11.39 -22.38 -38.84
CA ASN A 84 -12.32 -23.46 -38.46
C ASN A 84 -13.37 -23.78 -39.54
N ALA A 85 -13.55 -22.93 -40.55
CA ALA A 85 -14.45 -23.19 -41.67
C ALA A 85 -13.82 -24.18 -42.68
N SER A 86 -14.67 -24.95 -43.37
CA SER A 86 -14.22 -25.89 -44.41
C SER A 86 -13.55 -25.11 -45.57
N PRO A 87 -12.56 -25.67 -46.28
CA PRO A 87 -11.85 -24.96 -47.35
C PRO A 87 -12.77 -24.37 -48.44
N ALA A 88 -13.91 -25.00 -48.71
CA ALA A 88 -14.91 -24.54 -49.69
C ALA A 88 -15.78 -23.37 -49.18
N ASP A 89 -15.89 -23.20 -47.85
CA ASP A 89 -16.77 -22.19 -47.24
C ASP A 89 -16.02 -20.90 -46.81
N ARG A 90 -14.68 -20.93 -46.83
CA ARG A 90 -13.82 -19.83 -46.34
C ARG A 90 -14.04 -18.52 -47.08
N GLU A 91 -14.22 -18.57 -48.39
CA GLU A 91 -14.41 -17.36 -49.22
C GLU A 91 -15.69 -16.62 -48.83
N GLU A 92 -16.81 -17.33 -48.70
CA GLU A 92 -18.10 -16.74 -48.34
C GLU A 92 -18.12 -16.25 -46.87
N VAL A 93 -17.55 -17.03 -45.94
CA VAL A 93 -17.41 -16.62 -44.52
C VAL A 93 -16.51 -15.39 -44.38
N SER A 94 -15.45 -15.28 -45.20
CA SER A 94 -14.59 -14.09 -45.22
C SER A 94 -15.34 -12.85 -45.71
N LEU A 95 -16.20 -12.99 -46.72
CA LEU A 95 -17.05 -11.90 -47.22
C LEU A 95 -18.11 -11.48 -46.18
N LEU A 96 -18.68 -12.44 -45.44
CA LEU A 96 -19.59 -12.15 -44.31
C LEU A 96 -18.86 -11.41 -43.18
N ARG A 97 -17.61 -11.79 -42.87
CA ARG A 97 -16.74 -11.11 -41.89
C ARG A 97 -16.44 -9.68 -42.35
N GLU A 98 -16.06 -9.49 -43.61
CA GLU A 98 -15.73 -8.17 -44.14
C GLU A 98 -16.93 -7.22 -44.03
N ARG A 99 -18.12 -7.66 -44.44
CA ARG A 99 -19.37 -6.90 -44.28
C ARG A 99 -19.69 -6.60 -42.80
N LEU A 100 -19.45 -7.56 -41.90
CA LEU A 100 -19.62 -7.37 -40.45
C LEU A 100 -18.64 -6.31 -39.90
N LEU A 101 -17.38 -6.31 -40.33
CA LEU A 101 -16.40 -5.33 -39.86
C LEU A 101 -16.68 -3.93 -40.41
N GLN A 102 -16.99 -3.82 -41.71
CA GLN A 102 -17.38 -2.56 -42.35
C GLN A 102 -18.62 -1.95 -41.67
N SER A 103 -19.61 -2.76 -41.31
CA SER A 103 -20.79 -2.30 -40.59
C SER A 103 -20.51 -1.85 -39.16
N ILE A 104 -19.66 -2.58 -38.43
CA ILE A 104 -19.22 -2.19 -37.09
C ILE A 104 -18.46 -0.86 -37.14
N GLU A 105 -17.58 -0.67 -38.12
CA GLU A 105 -16.80 0.56 -38.29
C GLU A 105 -17.70 1.79 -38.51
N ARG A 106 -18.79 1.65 -39.28
CA ARG A 106 -19.76 2.74 -39.51
C ARG A 106 -20.59 3.09 -38.27
N LEU A 107 -21.00 2.08 -37.50
CA LEU A 107 -21.64 2.33 -36.21
C LEU A 107 -20.69 3.04 -35.24
N GLN A 108 -19.39 2.79 -35.40
CA GLN A 108 -18.36 3.45 -34.64
C GLN A 108 -18.00 4.86 -35.15
N SER A 109 -18.11 5.16 -36.44
CA SER A 109 -17.84 6.49 -36.97
C SER A 109 -18.91 7.51 -36.55
N ASN A 110 -20.16 7.06 -36.33
CA ASN A 110 -21.28 7.89 -35.90
C ASN A 110 -21.48 7.93 -34.36
N LYS A 111 -20.39 7.79 -33.59
CA LYS A 111 -20.43 7.80 -32.11
C LYS A 111 -20.94 9.13 -31.55
N PRO A 112 -21.82 9.12 -30.53
CA PRO A 112 -22.04 10.30 -29.70
C PRO A 112 -20.74 10.65 -28.94
N ASN A 113 -20.37 11.94 -28.94
CA ASN A 113 -19.15 12.45 -28.30
C ASN A 113 -19.01 11.93 -26.86
N GLY A 114 -17.89 11.26 -26.55
CA GLY A 114 -17.57 10.74 -25.22
C GLY A 114 -17.98 9.28 -24.95
N SER A 115 -18.59 8.56 -25.90
CA SER A 115 -18.93 7.15 -25.75
C SER A 115 -17.83 6.21 -26.27
N ASN A 116 -17.54 5.15 -25.50
CA ASN A 116 -16.55 4.14 -25.90
C ASN A 116 -17.01 3.34 -27.13
N ALA A 117 -16.04 2.88 -27.93
CA ALA A 117 -16.30 2.13 -29.15
C ALA A 117 -17.22 0.91 -28.98
N LYS A 118 -17.06 0.19 -27.86
CA LYS A 118 -17.89 -0.97 -27.52
C LYS A 118 -19.30 -0.60 -27.07
N ASP A 119 -19.50 0.55 -26.44
CA ASP A 119 -20.83 0.98 -25.99
C ASP A 119 -21.66 1.48 -27.17
N ALA A 120 -21.02 2.09 -28.18
CA ALA A 120 -21.65 2.47 -29.43
C ALA A 120 -22.22 1.28 -30.20
N LEU A 121 -21.53 0.12 -30.18
CA LEU A 121 -22.03 -1.10 -30.83
C LEU A 121 -23.39 -1.53 -30.25
N TYR A 122 -23.60 -1.36 -28.94
CA TYR A 122 -24.85 -1.73 -28.25
C TYR A 122 -25.89 -0.61 -28.21
N ALA A 123 -25.64 0.53 -28.86
CA ALA A 123 -26.58 1.66 -28.89
C ALA A 123 -27.87 1.32 -29.65
N LEU A 124 -27.77 0.53 -30.72
CA LEU A 124 -28.91 0.08 -31.51
C LEU A 124 -29.18 -1.42 -31.30
N PRO A 125 -30.45 -1.84 -31.22
CA PRO A 125 -30.84 -3.25 -31.18
C PRO A 125 -30.64 -3.94 -32.53
N TRP A 126 -30.21 -5.20 -32.50
CA TRP A 126 -29.96 -6.02 -33.69
C TRP A 126 -30.97 -7.15 -33.78
N TYR A 127 -31.72 -7.24 -34.89
CA TYR A 127 -32.69 -8.32 -35.11
C TYR A 127 -32.29 -9.15 -36.32
N LEU A 128 -32.42 -10.46 -36.19
CA LEU A 128 -32.14 -11.40 -37.28
C LEU A 128 -33.46 -11.85 -37.90
N VAL A 129 -33.58 -11.76 -39.22
CA VAL A 129 -34.78 -12.19 -39.96
C VAL A 129 -34.49 -13.53 -40.62
N VAL A 130 -35.26 -14.55 -40.28
CA VAL A 130 -35.14 -15.92 -40.80
C VAL A 130 -36.45 -16.38 -41.43
N GLY A 131 -36.37 -17.29 -42.41
CA GLY A 131 -37.55 -17.79 -43.12
C GLY A 131 -37.23 -18.40 -44.47
N GLN A 132 -38.18 -19.14 -45.04
CA GLN A 132 -38.04 -19.81 -46.33
C GLN A 132 -37.65 -18.85 -47.47
N PRO A 133 -36.98 -19.32 -48.54
CA PRO A 133 -36.80 -18.55 -49.77
C PRO A 133 -38.14 -18.02 -50.28
N ALA A 134 -38.15 -16.80 -50.83
CA ALA A 134 -39.36 -16.14 -51.35
C ALA A 134 -40.49 -15.90 -50.33
N ALA A 135 -40.27 -16.08 -49.01
CA ALA A 135 -41.24 -15.73 -47.97
C ALA A 135 -41.46 -14.21 -47.78
N GLY A 136 -40.82 -13.34 -48.57
CA GLY A 136 -40.99 -11.89 -48.49
C GLY A 136 -40.17 -11.18 -47.40
N LYS A 137 -39.08 -11.78 -46.90
CA LYS A 137 -38.19 -11.22 -45.87
C LYS A 137 -37.68 -9.82 -46.20
N SER A 138 -36.96 -9.69 -47.30
CA SER A 138 -36.34 -8.43 -47.73
C SER A 138 -37.40 -7.37 -48.03
N THR A 139 -38.49 -7.76 -48.71
CA THR A 139 -39.62 -6.87 -48.99
C THR A 139 -40.28 -6.35 -47.71
N MET A 140 -40.48 -7.21 -46.71
CA MET A 140 -41.01 -6.81 -45.41
C MET A 140 -40.08 -5.84 -44.67
N LEU A 141 -38.76 -6.05 -44.73
CA LEU A 141 -37.79 -5.14 -44.13
C LEU A 141 -37.82 -3.76 -44.78
N TYR A 142 -37.85 -3.70 -46.12
CA TYR A 142 -37.99 -2.44 -46.86
C TYR A 142 -39.28 -1.70 -46.51
N GLN A 143 -40.37 -2.45 -46.36
CA GLN A 143 -41.69 -1.91 -46.02
C GLN A 143 -41.92 -1.73 -44.50
N SER A 144 -40.88 -1.89 -43.67
CA SER A 144 -40.98 -1.73 -42.21
C SER A 144 -41.30 -0.31 -41.76
N GLY A 145 -41.14 0.68 -42.64
CA GLY A 145 -41.29 2.09 -42.33
C GLY A 145 -40.12 2.68 -41.54
N LEU A 146 -39.05 1.92 -41.34
CA LEU A 146 -37.77 2.40 -40.85
C LEU A 146 -37.01 3.10 -41.98
N ASN A 147 -36.28 4.17 -41.65
CA ASN A 147 -35.47 4.88 -42.63
C ASN A 147 -34.11 4.20 -42.82
N PHE A 148 -33.81 3.74 -44.05
CA PHE A 148 -32.56 3.06 -44.41
C PHE A 148 -31.71 3.90 -45.39
N PRO A 149 -30.98 4.93 -44.91
CA PRO A 149 -30.27 5.88 -45.77
C PRO A 149 -29.16 5.27 -46.65
N TYR A 150 -28.77 4.02 -46.41
CA TYR A 150 -27.67 3.34 -47.11
C TYR A 150 -28.11 2.15 -47.98
N ALA A 151 -29.40 1.80 -47.99
CA ALA A 151 -29.89 0.59 -48.66
C ALA A 151 -29.62 0.60 -50.18
N GLU A 152 -29.78 1.76 -50.84
CA GLU A 152 -29.59 1.89 -52.29
C GLU A 152 -28.13 1.80 -52.74
N ARG A 153 -27.17 2.20 -51.88
CA ARG A 153 -25.72 2.20 -52.21
C ARG A 153 -25.06 0.83 -52.09
N GLU A 154 -25.64 -0.08 -51.30
CA GLU A 154 -25.04 -1.39 -51.00
C GLU A 154 -25.54 -2.53 -51.90
N GLY A 155 -26.29 -2.21 -52.96
CA GLY A 155 -26.84 -3.22 -53.86
C GLY A 155 -27.86 -4.14 -53.18
N ALA A 156 -28.46 -3.69 -52.07
CA ALA A 156 -29.61 -4.35 -51.46
C ALA A 156 -30.74 -4.29 -52.48
N ARG A 157 -30.97 -5.41 -53.18
CA ARG A 157 -31.78 -5.44 -54.39
C ARG A 157 -33.20 -4.99 -54.07
N VAL A 158 -33.69 -4.04 -54.87
CA VAL A 158 -35.09 -3.59 -54.90
C VAL A 158 -35.98 -4.80 -55.20
N ALA A 159 -37.18 -4.79 -54.61
CA ALA A 159 -38.22 -5.78 -54.81
C ALA A 159 -38.36 -6.21 -56.28
N GLY A 160 -38.25 -7.52 -56.56
CA GLY A 160 -38.81 -8.12 -57.77
C GLY A 160 -37.94 -9.04 -58.63
N LEU A 161 -36.60 -9.02 -58.57
CA LEU A 161 -35.80 -9.67 -59.66
C LEU A 161 -34.62 -10.58 -59.26
N GLY A 162 -34.48 -10.99 -58.00
CA GLY A 162 -33.56 -12.10 -57.68
C GLY A 162 -33.26 -12.24 -56.19
N GLY A 163 -33.42 -13.46 -55.67
CA GLY A 163 -33.30 -13.75 -54.24
C GLY A 163 -31.96 -13.37 -53.59
N THR A 164 -32.03 -13.05 -52.30
CA THR A 164 -30.90 -12.71 -51.42
C THR A 164 -29.86 -13.83 -51.43
N ARG A 165 -28.71 -13.57 -52.06
CA ARG A 165 -27.60 -14.53 -52.10
C ARG A 165 -26.83 -14.50 -50.78
N ASN A 166 -26.43 -13.37 -50.22
CA ASN A 166 -25.65 -13.36 -48.96
C ASN A 166 -26.42 -12.66 -47.85
N CYS A 167 -25.97 -12.74 -46.59
CA CYS A 167 -26.59 -11.93 -45.54
C CYS A 167 -26.41 -10.44 -45.84
N ASP A 168 -27.52 -9.70 -45.81
CA ASP A 168 -27.55 -8.26 -46.06
C ASP A 168 -27.88 -7.51 -44.76
N TRP A 169 -27.32 -6.32 -44.62
CA TRP A 169 -27.35 -5.52 -43.41
C TRP A 169 -28.14 -4.23 -43.64
N PHE A 170 -29.25 -4.07 -42.92
CA PHE A 170 -30.11 -2.90 -43.02
C PHE A 170 -29.91 -2.00 -41.80
N PHE A 171 -29.32 -0.81 -42.01
CA PHE A 171 -29.05 0.17 -40.95
C PHE A 171 -30.11 1.27 -40.95
N SER A 172 -30.80 1.40 -39.81
CA SER A 172 -31.68 2.54 -39.53
C SER A 172 -31.21 3.29 -38.29
N SER A 173 -31.82 4.44 -38.01
CA SER A 173 -31.60 5.18 -36.76
C SER A 173 -32.15 4.49 -35.51
N GLU A 174 -33.01 3.47 -35.67
CA GLU A 174 -33.71 2.80 -34.56
C GLU A 174 -33.23 1.37 -34.32
N ALA A 175 -32.78 0.66 -35.35
CA ALA A 175 -32.31 -0.72 -35.28
C ALA A 175 -31.40 -1.10 -36.45
N VAL A 176 -30.66 -2.19 -36.26
CA VAL A 176 -29.96 -2.93 -37.32
C VAL A 176 -30.70 -4.23 -37.58
N LEU A 177 -31.09 -4.46 -38.83
CA LEU A 177 -31.82 -5.66 -39.24
C LEU A 177 -30.91 -6.49 -40.15
N LEU A 178 -30.75 -7.76 -39.81
CA LEU A 178 -29.94 -8.69 -40.57
C LEU A 178 -30.86 -9.58 -41.39
N ASP A 179 -30.86 -9.41 -42.71
CA ASP A 179 -31.60 -10.26 -43.63
C ASP A 179 -30.77 -11.49 -43.99
N THR A 180 -31.32 -12.67 -43.76
CA THR A 180 -30.63 -13.94 -44.03
C THR A 180 -31.00 -14.49 -45.40
N ALA A 181 -30.01 -15.02 -46.12
CA ALA A 181 -30.27 -15.73 -47.36
C ALA A 181 -31.16 -16.95 -47.08
N GLY A 182 -32.25 -17.10 -47.84
CA GLY A 182 -33.23 -18.18 -47.63
C GLY A 182 -32.64 -19.59 -47.71
N ARG A 183 -31.49 -19.76 -48.40
CA ARG A 183 -30.81 -21.06 -48.52
C ARG A 183 -30.30 -21.62 -47.20
N TYR A 184 -29.94 -20.75 -46.24
CA TYR A 184 -29.49 -21.19 -44.90
C TYR A 184 -30.58 -21.97 -44.15
N MET A 185 -31.84 -21.83 -44.56
CA MET A 185 -32.99 -22.52 -43.95
C MET A 185 -33.31 -23.88 -44.60
N ASN A 186 -32.76 -24.18 -45.79
CA ASN A 186 -33.20 -25.33 -46.59
C ASN A 186 -32.15 -26.41 -46.81
N ASP A 187 -30.86 -26.06 -46.83
CA ASP A 187 -29.79 -27.02 -47.08
C ASP A 187 -29.00 -27.34 -45.80
N GLN A 188 -28.72 -28.62 -45.60
CA GLN A 188 -27.90 -29.11 -44.48
C GLN A 188 -26.41 -28.83 -44.72
N GLN A 189 -25.99 -28.71 -45.98
CA GLN A 189 -24.63 -28.32 -46.37
C GLN A 189 -24.31 -26.87 -45.96
N GLU A 190 -25.32 -26.00 -46.02
CA GLU A 190 -25.21 -24.58 -45.65
C GLU A 190 -25.25 -24.34 -44.12
N ALA A 191 -25.46 -25.39 -43.32
CA ALA A 191 -25.50 -25.28 -41.85
C ALA A 191 -24.15 -24.82 -41.28
N GLY A 192 -23.01 -25.24 -41.86
CA GLY A 192 -21.69 -24.81 -41.43
C GLY A 192 -21.50 -23.29 -41.51
N LYS A 193 -21.96 -22.69 -42.61
CA LYS A 193 -21.90 -21.23 -42.86
C LYS A 193 -22.76 -20.46 -41.89
N TRP A 194 -23.97 -20.94 -41.61
CA TRP A 194 -24.85 -20.39 -40.58
C TRP A 194 -24.20 -20.37 -39.20
N ARG A 195 -23.56 -21.47 -38.79
CA ARG A 195 -22.83 -21.54 -37.51
C ARG A 195 -21.67 -20.56 -37.46
N ALA A 196 -20.88 -20.47 -38.52
CA ALA A 196 -19.75 -19.54 -38.61
C ALA A 196 -20.22 -18.09 -38.50
N PHE A 197 -21.31 -17.73 -39.17
CA PHE A 197 -21.93 -16.41 -39.06
C PHE A 197 -22.38 -16.08 -37.63
N LEU A 198 -23.07 -17.00 -36.95
CA LEU A 198 -23.48 -16.80 -35.55
C LEU A 198 -22.30 -16.70 -34.58
N GLN A 199 -21.22 -17.46 -34.83
CA GLN A 199 -19.99 -17.35 -34.06
C GLN A 199 -19.32 -15.99 -34.25
N LEU A 200 -19.25 -15.47 -35.47
CA LEU A 200 -18.75 -14.13 -35.76
C LEU A 200 -19.55 -13.05 -35.01
N LEU A 201 -20.90 -13.16 -35.03
CA LEU A 201 -21.77 -12.26 -34.26
C LEU A 201 -21.48 -12.33 -32.76
N ARG A 202 -21.33 -13.54 -32.19
CA ARG A 202 -21.02 -13.72 -30.77
C ARG A 202 -19.66 -13.14 -30.40
N GLN A 203 -18.64 -13.33 -31.23
CA GLN A 203 -17.28 -12.84 -31.00
C GLN A 203 -17.24 -11.31 -30.96
N HIS A 204 -17.87 -10.65 -31.93
CA HIS A 204 -17.85 -9.19 -32.05
C HIS A 204 -18.88 -8.49 -31.14
N ARG A 205 -19.98 -9.17 -30.74
CA ARG A 205 -21.07 -8.60 -29.95
C ARG A 205 -21.42 -9.44 -28.70
N GLN A 206 -20.41 -9.81 -27.91
CA GLN A 206 -20.46 -10.72 -26.74
C GLN A 206 -21.59 -10.55 -25.70
N ARG A 207 -22.02 -9.32 -25.35
CA ARG A 207 -23.04 -9.11 -24.30
C ARG A 207 -24.47 -9.40 -24.75
N ARG A 208 -24.83 -8.98 -25.96
CA ARG A 208 -26.18 -9.08 -26.55
C ARG A 208 -26.04 -9.27 -28.06
N PRO A 209 -25.66 -10.46 -28.54
CA PRO A 209 -25.38 -10.68 -29.95
C PRO A 209 -26.57 -10.32 -30.84
N LEU A 210 -27.79 -10.62 -30.39
CA LEU A 210 -29.06 -10.23 -30.99
C LEU A 210 -30.05 -9.79 -29.91
N ASN A 211 -31.03 -8.98 -30.30
CA ASN A 211 -32.12 -8.48 -29.46
C ASN A 211 -33.45 -9.23 -29.73
N GLY A 212 -33.56 -9.95 -30.84
CA GLY A 212 -34.71 -10.78 -31.16
C GLY A 212 -34.55 -11.50 -32.50
N LEU A 213 -35.41 -12.50 -32.72
CA LEU A 213 -35.46 -13.29 -33.95
C LEU A 213 -36.82 -13.12 -34.60
N ILE A 214 -36.84 -12.68 -35.86
CA ILE A 214 -38.07 -12.50 -36.64
C ILE A 214 -38.18 -13.68 -37.59
N VAL A 215 -39.15 -14.56 -37.35
CA VAL A 215 -39.38 -15.78 -38.14
C VAL A 215 -40.51 -15.51 -39.11
N THR A 216 -40.19 -15.44 -40.39
CA THR A 216 -41.13 -15.15 -41.47
C THR A 216 -41.60 -16.42 -42.17
N VAL A 217 -42.91 -16.53 -42.36
CA VAL A 217 -43.54 -17.69 -43.01
C VAL A 217 -44.64 -17.21 -43.95
N SER A 218 -44.56 -17.60 -45.21
CA SER A 218 -45.59 -17.27 -46.21
C SER A 218 -46.87 -18.07 -45.92
N ILE A 219 -48.01 -17.38 -45.81
CA ILE A 219 -49.30 -18.05 -45.59
C ILE A 219 -49.73 -18.84 -46.84
N HIS A 220 -49.32 -18.38 -48.01
CA HIS A 220 -49.53 -19.06 -49.28
C HIS A 220 -48.82 -20.41 -49.32
N ASP A 221 -47.61 -20.49 -48.76
CA ASP A 221 -46.85 -21.74 -48.70
C ASP A 221 -47.58 -22.73 -47.76
N ILE A 222 -48.12 -22.27 -46.64
CA ILE A 222 -48.94 -23.09 -45.71
C ILE A 222 -50.23 -23.57 -46.39
N LEU A 223 -50.85 -22.73 -47.23
CA LEU A 223 -52.08 -23.07 -47.94
C LEU A 223 -51.87 -24.09 -49.06
N GLN A 224 -50.79 -23.94 -49.84
CA GLN A 224 -50.51 -24.80 -50.99
C GLN A 224 -49.74 -26.08 -50.65
N SER A 225 -48.95 -26.07 -49.58
CA SER A 225 -48.13 -27.22 -49.18
C SER A 225 -48.95 -28.38 -48.63
N SER A 226 -48.42 -29.61 -48.79
CA SER A 226 -48.93 -30.77 -48.09
C SER A 226 -48.67 -30.67 -46.57
N VAL A 227 -49.44 -31.40 -45.77
CA VAL A 227 -49.25 -31.42 -44.30
C VAL A 227 -47.84 -31.87 -43.91
N GLU A 228 -47.27 -32.84 -44.65
CA GLU A 228 -45.90 -33.33 -44.44
C GLU A 228 -44.85 -32.27 -44.76
N ASP A 229 -45.03 -31.53 -45.86
CA ASP A 229 -44.12 -30.45 -46.25
C ASP A 229 -44.17 -29.30 -45.23
N GLN A 230 -45.36 -28.96 -44.73
CA GLN A 230 -45.56 -27.97 -43.70
C GLN A 230 -44.84 -28.35 -42.40
N GLU A 231 -44.97 -29.60 -41.95
CA GLU A 231 -44.26 -30.11 -40.76
C GLU A 231 -42.74 -30.09 -40.97
N ARG A 232 -42.26 -30.44 -42.17
CA ARG A 232 -40.84 -30.37 -42.52
C ARG A 232 -40.30 -28.94 -42.46
N ILE A 233 -41.05 -27.95 -42.96
CA ILE A 233 -40.68 -26.53 -42.88
C ILE A 233 -40.60 -26.08 -41.42
N ALA A 234 -41.62 -26.40 -40.61
CA ALA A 234 -41.66 -26.05 -39.20
C ALA A 234 -40.49 -26.66 -38.42
N LYS A 235 -40.18 -27.93 -38.66
CA LYS A 235 -39.05 -28.63 -38.04
C LYS A 235 -37.70 -27.96 -38.38
N ARG A 236 -37.46 -27.61 -39.64
CA ARG A 236 -36.22 -26.93 -40.06
C ARG A 236 -36.07 -25.56 -39.42
N LEU A 237 -37.14 -24.76 -39.36
CA LEU A 237 -37.12 -23.46 -38.70
C LEU A 237 -36.84 -23.62 -37.20
N ARG A 238 -37.47 -24.61 -36.54
CA ARG A 238 -37.22 -24.93 -35.14
C ARG A 238 -35.74 -25.25 -34.89
N GLU A 239 -35.14 -26.11 -35.73
CA GLU A 239 -33.72 -26.46 -35.63
C GLU A 239 -32.82 -25.21 -35.74
N ARG A 240 -33.15 -24.26 -36.63
CA ARG A 240 -32.39 -23.00 -36.78
C ARG A 240 -32.57 -22.04 -35.61
N ILE A 241 -33.77 -21.95 -35.04
CA ILE A 241 -34.02 -21.17 -33.81
C ILE A 241 -33.18 -21.74 -32.66
N GLN A 242 -33.23 -23.06 -32.47
CA GLN A 242 -32.49 -23.77 -31.43
C GLN A 242 -30.97 -23.63 -31.59
N GLU A 243 -30.48 -23.73 -32.83
CA GLU A 243 -29.06 -23.55 -33.14
C GLU A 243 -28.58 -22.11 -32.85
N THR A 244 -29.43 -21.12 -33.13
CA THR A 244 -29.17 -19.72 -32.76
C THR A 244 -29.04 -19.55 -31.26
N HIS A 245 -29.98 -20.12 -30.50
CA HIS A 245 -29.95 -20.10 -29.04
C HIS A 245 -28.69 -20.77 -28.48
N ALA A 246 -28.36 -21.97 -28.98
CA ALA A 246 -27.21 -22.76 -28.50
C ALA A 246 -25.88 -22.06 -28.76
N LEU A 247 -25.68 -21.48 -29.94
CA LEU A 247 -24.41 -20.83 -30.30
C LEU A 247 -24.23 -19.47 -29.67
N LEU A 248 -25.31 -18.68 -29.58
CA LEU A 248 -25.25 -17.34 -28.99
C LEU A 248 -25.29 -17.38 -27.46
N GLU A 249 -25.70 -18.50 -26.84
CA GLU A 249 -25.90 -18.67 -25.39
C GLU A 249 -26.87 -17.64 -24.79
N VAL A 250 -27.85 -17.23 -25.58
CA VAL A 250 -28.83 -16.19 -25.19
C VAL A 250 -30.22 -16.59 -25.66
N ARG A 251 -31.20 -16.50 -24.75
CA ARG A 251 -32.63 -16.64 -25.08
C ARG A 251 -33.14 -15.41 -25.80
N LEU A 252 -33.55 -15.60 -27.05
CA LEU A 252 -34.07 -14.54 -27.90
C LEU A 252 -35.60 -14.60 -27.94
N PRO A 253 -36.29 -13.46 -27.87
CA PRO A 253 -37.72 -13.40 -28.19
C PRO A 253 -37.91 -13.71 -29.67
N VAL A 254 -38.82 -14.63 -29.96
CA VAL A 254 -39.19 -15.05 -31.32
C VAL A 254 -40.48 -14.34 -31.74
N TYR A 255 -40.42 -13.58 -32.84
CA TYR A 255 -41.57 -12.93 -33.46
C TYR A 255 -41.97 -13.72 -34.70
N LEU A 256 -43.08 -14.45 -34.63
CA LEU A 256 -43.59 -15.21 -35.77
C LEU A 256 -44.42 -14.28 -36.66
N VAL A 257 -44.02 -14.13 -37.93
CA VAL A 257 -44.68 -13.22 -38.88
C VAL A 257 -45.17 -14.03 -40.07
N PHE A 258 -46.49 -14.13 -40.21
CA PHE A 258 -47.12 -14.65 -41.41
C PHE A 258 -47.14 -13.54 -42.47
N THR A 259 -46.51 -13.82 -43.59
CA THR A 259 -46.37 -12.89 -44.73
C THR A 259 -47.26 -13.33 -45.89
N LYS A 260 -47.41 -12.45 -46.88
CA LYS A 260 -48.26 -12.66 -48.07
C LYS A 260 -49.74 -12.89 -47.72
N CYS A 261 -50.23 -12.22 -46.67
CA CYS A 261 -51.62 -12.34 -46.25
C CYS A 261 -52.62 -11.78 -47.26
N ASP A 262 -52.18 -10.95 -48.20
CA ASP A 262 -52.92 -10.50 -49.37
C ASP A 262 -53.45 -11.64 -50.24
N LEU A 263 -52.79 -12.81 -50.22
CA LEU A 263 -53.22 -14.01 -50.93
C LEU A 263 -54.35 -14.77 -50.20
N VAL A 264 -54.74 -14.33 -49.00
CA VAL A 264 -55.94 -14.84 -48.32
C VAL A 264 -57.17 -14.10 -48.86
N PRO A 265 -58.20 -14.81 -49.35
CA PRO A 265 -59.39 -14.16 -49.89
C PRO A 265 -60.01 -13.15 -48.91
N GLY A 266 -60.25 -11.94 -49.39
CA GLY A 266 -60.85 -10.86 -48.61
C GLY A 266 -59.90 -10.02 -47.77
N PHE A 267 -58.61 -10.36 -47.65
CA PHE A 267 -57.67 -9.64 -46.76
C PHE A 267 -57.47 -8.16 -47.16
N VAL A 268 -57.15 -7.91 -48.44
CA VAL A 268 -56.90 -6.55 -48.93
C VAL A 268 -58.18 -5.70 -48.91
N PRO A 269 -59.34 -6.18 -49.42
CA PRO A 269 -60.61 -5.46 -49.26
C PRO A 269 -60.95 -5.16 -47.81
N PHE A 270 -60.76 -6.13 -46.91
CA PHE A 270 -60.98 -5.95 -45.48
C PHE A 270 -60.12 -4.81 -44.91
N TYR A 271 -58.81 -4.79 -45.21
CA TYR A 271 -57.91 -3.74 -44.75
C TYR A 271 -58.31 -2.34 -45.23
N ARG A 272 -58.67 -2.20 -46.51
CA ARG A 272 -59.01 -0.89 -47.11
C ARG A 272 -60.21 -0.24 -46.43
N GLN A 273 -61.12 -1.04 -45.88
CA GLN A 273 -62.31 -0.57 -45.19
C GLN A 273 -62.11 -0.29 -43.70
N LEU A 274 -60.96 -0.66 -43.13
CA LEU A 274 -60.64 -0.33 -41.75
C LEU A 274 -60.45 1.19 -41.59
N ASP A 275 -60.89 1.72 -40.44
CA ASP A 275 -60.62 3.10 -40.06
C ASP A 275 -59.11 3.32 -39.80
N ASP A 276 -58.69 4.59 -39.72
CA ASP A 276 -57.27 4.92 -39.51
C ASP A 276 -56.72 4.35 -38.20
N VAL A 277 -57.59 4.19 -37.19
CA VAL A 277 -57.22 3.62 -35.88
C VAL A 277 -56.89 2.13 -36.03
N ALA A 278 -57.80 1.33 -36.59
CA ALA A 278 -57.61 -0.10 -36.80
C ALA A 278 -56.50 -0.40 -37.82
N ARG A 279 -56.32 0.43 -38.87
CA ARG A 279 -55.17 0.33 -39.79
C ARG A 279 -53.82 0.56 -39.09
N GLY A 280 -53.81 1.38 -38.05
CA GLY A 280 -52.64 1.62 -37.22
C GLY A 280 -52.38 0.53 -36.19
N GLU A 281 -53.31 -0.39 -35.94
CA GLU A 281 -53.12 -1.51 -35.01
C GLU A 281 -52.19 -2.58 -35.57
N VAL A 282 -51.82 -3.53 -34.70
CA VAL A 282 -51.00 -4.68 -35.09
C VAL A 282 -51.91 -5.87 -35.24
N MET A 283 -51.95 -6.46 -36.43
CA MET A 283 -52.76 -7.63 -36.69
C MET A 283 -52.09 -8.89 -36.12
N GLY A 284 -52.42 -9.25 -34.89
CA GLY A 284 -51.84 -10.41 -34.22
C GLY A 284 -51.99 -10.36 -32.70
N LYS A 285 -51.23 -11.22 -32.01
CA LYS A 285 -51.18 -11.24 -30.54
C LYS A 285 -49.74 -11.21 -30.06
N THR A 286 -49.48 -10.33 -29.10
CA THR A 286 -48.21 -10.24 -28.36
C THR A 286 -48.36 -10.85 -26.96
N PHE A 287 -47.54 -11.85 -26.63
CA PHE A 287 -47.62 -12.59 -25.36
C PHE A 287 -46.75 -11.98 -24.27
N PRO A 288 -47.15 -12.04 -22.98
CA PRO A 288 -46.30 -11.60 -21.87
C PRO A 288 -44.94 -12.30 -21.87
N HIS A 289 -43.88 -11.55 -21.57
CA HIS A 289 -42.52 -12.08 -21.58
C HIS A 289 -42.17 -12.99 -20.39
N LYS A 290 -43.07 -13.15 -19.42
CA LYS A 290 -42.88 -13.97 -18.21
C LYS A 290 -43.69 -15.26 -18.31
N GLY A 291 -43.21 -16.34 -17.68
CA GLY A 291 -43.93 -17.61 -17.62
C GLY A 291 -44.00 -18.35 -18.96
N PHE A 292 -43.00 -18.16 -19.83
CA PHE A 292 -42.88 -18.87 -21.11
C PHE A 292 -42.24 -20.26 -20.95
N GLU A 293 -41.43 -20.49 -19.92
CA GLU A 293 -40.68 -21.76 -19.73
C GLU A 293 -41.60 -22.98 -19.53
N GLN A 294 -42.81 -22.74 -19.02
CA GLN A 294 -43.84 -23.77 -18.78
C GLN A 294 -45.03 -23.61 -19.74
N ALA A 295 -44.87 -22.82 -20.80
CA ALA A 295 -45.95 -22.54 -21.73
C ALA A 295 -46.15 -23.69 -22.72
N ASP A 296 -47.37 -24.20 -22.81
CA ASP A 296 -47.83 -24.93 -23.99
C ASP A 296 -48.17 -23.91 -25.09
N TRP A 297 -47.26 -23.75 -26.05
CA TRP A 297 -47.43 -22.78 -27.12
C TRP A 297 -48.53 -23.17 -28.11
N GLY A 298 -48.79 -24.47 -28.32
CA GLY A 298 -49.90 -24.91 -29.16
C GLY A 298 -51.23 -24.47 -28.56
N GLN A 299 -51.44 -24.74 -27.28
CA GLN A 299 -52.66 -24.32 -26.58
C GLN A 299 -52.80 -22.79 -26.51
N ARG A 300 -51.73 -22.08 -26.09
CA ARG A 300 -51.76 -20.61 -25.96
C ARG A 300 -51.98 -19.91 -27.30
N PHE A 301 -51.37 -20.42 -28.38
CA PHE A 301 -51.61 -19.92 -29.72
C PHE A 301 -53.05 -20.15 -30.16
N GLY A 302 -53.60 -21.35 -29.94
CA GLY A 302 -54.99 -21.67 -30.26
C GLY A 302 -56.00 -20.72 -29.62
N VAL A 303 -55.87 -20.47 -28.31
CA VAL A 303 -56.72 -19.52 -27.57
C VAL A 303 -56.54 -18.09 -28.09
N ALA A 304 -55.30 -17.65 -28.31
CA ALA A 304 -55.03 -16.31 -28.83
C ALA A 304 -55.55 -16.11 -30.27
N MET A 305 -55.55 -17.15 -31.09
CA MET A 305 -56.16 -17.12 -32.43
C MET A 305 -57.68 -16.98 -32.34
N ASP A 306 -58.35 -17.68 -31.42
CA ASP A 306 -59.79 -17.52 -31.21
C ASP A 306 -60.15 -16.09 -30.78
N GLU A 307 -59.40 -15.51 -29.84
CA GLU A 307 -59.57 -14.12 -29.43
C GLU A 307 -59.39 -13.16 -30.62
N LEU A 308 -58.36 -13.37 -31.44
CA LEU A 308 -58.07 -12.53 -32.62
C LEU A 308 -59.16 -12.65 -33.69
N ILE A 309 -59.60 -13.86 -33.99
CA ILE A 309 -60.66 -14.12 -34.97
C ILE A 309 -61.96 -13.46 -34.50
N ASN A 310 -62.35 -13.66 -33.24
CA ASN A 310 -63.57 -13.06 -32.68
C ASN A 310 -63.50 -11.53 -32.68
N TYR A 311 -62.34 -10.95 -32.37
CA TYR A 311 -62.13 -9.50 -32.45
C TYR A 311 -62.35 -8.95 -33.88
N TRP A 312 -61.74 -9.57 -34.88
CA TRP A 312 -61.91 -9.13 -36.27
C TRP A 312 -63.30 -9.42 -36.84
N LYS A 313 -63.97 -10.49 -36.40
CA LYS A 313 -65.39 -10.74 -36.70
C LYS A 313 -66.27 -9.63 -36.13
N GLU A 314 -66.02 -9.19 -34.90
CA GLU A 314 -66.77 -8.10 -34.26
C GLU A 314 -66.55 -6.77 -35.00
N ILE A 315 -65.30 -6.46 -35.38
CA ILE A 315 -65.01 -5.28 -36.22
C ILE A 315 -65.74 -5.36 -37.56
N ALA A 316 -65.69 -6.52 -38.22
CA ALA A 316 -66.41 -6.73 -39.48
C ALA A 316 -67.93 -6.52 -39.28
N ASN A 317 -68.52 -7.09 -38.23
CA ASN A 317 -69.94 -6.91 -37.92
C ASN A 317 -70.30 -5.44 -37.63
N GLN A 318 -69.45 -4.71 -36.91
CA GLN A 318 -69.67 -3.28 -36.64
C GLN A 318 -69.63 -2.44 -37.92
N GLN A 319 -68.70 -2.73 -38.82
CA GLN A 319 -68.63 -2.09 -40.14
C GLN A 319 -69.88 -2.38 -40.98
N LEU A 320 -70.43 -3.60 -40.91
CA LEU A 320 -71.67 -3.98 -41.60
C LEU A 320 -72.87 -3.13 -41.16
N VAL A 321 -72.94 -2.77 -39.88
CA VAL A 321 -74.01 -1.93 -39.32
C VAL A 321 -73.86 -0.47 -39.72
N LEU A 322 -72.64 0.01 -39.91
CA LEU A 322 -72.32 1.42 -40.17
C LEU A 322 -72.31 1.79 -41.66
N GLN A 323 -72.07 0.83 -42.56
CA GLN A 323 -71.99 1.08 -43.99
C GLN A 323 -73.37 1.06 -44.68
N ASP A 324 -73.49 1.85 -45.76
CA ASP A 324 -74.68 1.88 -46.61
C ASP A 324 -74.95 0.51 -47.26
N ILE A 325 -76.20 0.09 -47.27
CA ILE A 325 -76.68 -1.22 -47.75
C ILE A 325 -76.27 -1.46 -49.21
N GLN A 326 -76.11 -0.40 -50.01
CA GLN A 326 -75.66 -0.50 -51.41
C GLN A 326 -74.18 -0.87 -51.53
N ILE A 327 -73.30 -0.31 -50.68
CA ILE A 327 -71.85 -0.59 -50.67
C ILE A 327 -71.61 -2.02 -50.14
N THR A 328 -72.32 -2.41 -49.08
CA THR A 328 -72.22 -3.74 -48.46
C THR A 328 -72.63 -4.88 -49.42
N ARG A 329 -73.54 -4.63 -50.36
CA ARG A 329 -73.94 -5.61 -51.39
C ARG A 329 -72.93 -5.77 -52.53
N GLN A 330 -72.13 -4.74 -52.81
CA GLN A 330 -71.15 -4.76 -53.90
C GLN A 330 -69.83 -5.42 -53.49
N ASP A 331 -69.45 -5.38 -52.20
CA ASP A 331 -68.18 -5.91 -51.70
C ASP A 331 -68.36 -6.99 -50.62
N THR A 332 -68.94 -8.14 -51.00
CA THR A 332 -69.11 -9.30 -50.11
C THR A 332 -67.77 -9.92 -49.68
N ALA A 333 -66.66 -9.56 -50.34
CA ALA A 333 -65.32 -10.08 -50.04
C ALA A 333 -64.75 -9.59 -48.72
N VAL A 334 -65.24 -8.45 -48.20
CA VAL A 334 -64.75 -7.82 -46.96
C VAL A 334 -65.01 -8.69 -45.74
N TYR A 335 -66.20 -9.30 -45.65
CA TYR A 335 -66.61 -10.15 -44.53
C TYR A 335 -66.05 -11.57 -44.63
N ARG A 336 -65.49 -11.91 -45.79
CA ARG A 336 -64.92 -13.23 -46.05
C ARG A 336 -63.64 -13.45 -45.25
N PHE A 337 -62.84 -12.41 -45.04
CA PHE A 337 -61.51 -12.58 -44.44
C PHE A 337 -61.53 -13.16 -43.01
N PRO A 338 -62.32 -12.64 -42.03
CA PRO A 338 -62.35 -13.24 -40.69
C PRO A 338 -62.80 -14.71 -40.69
N LEU A 339 -63.65 -15.11 -41.63
CA LEU A 339 -64.09 -16.49 -41.82
C LEU A 339 -63.00 -17.36 -42.46
N GLU A 340 -62.28 -16.84 -43.45
CA GLU A 340 -61.12 -17.51 -44.04
C GLU A 340 -59.99 -17.68 -43.02
N LEU A 341 -59.77 -16.69 -42.14
CA LEU A 341 -58.82 -16.78 -41.04
C LEU A 341 -59.21 -17.86 -40.03
N GLU A 342 -60.50 -18.02 -39.75
CA GLU A 342 -61.03 -19.13 -38.94
C GLU A 342 -60.80 -20.48 -39.62
N ALA A 343 -61.07 -20.59 -40.92
CA ALA A 343 -60.81 -21.80 -41.69
C ALA A 343 -59.32 -22.16 -41.76
N LEU A 344 -58.44 -21.15 -41.73
CA LEU A 344 -56.97 -21.29 -41.72
C LEU A 344 -56.42 -21.75 -40.36
N LYS A 345 -57.12 -21.46 -39.26
CA LYS A 345 -56.66 -21.70 -37.89
C LYS A 345 -56.12 -23.13 -37.67
N PRO A 346 -56.78 -24.23 -38.10
CA PRO A 346 -56.27 -25.58 -37.85
C PRO A 346 -54.90 -25.82 -38.48
N ARG A 347 -54.66 -25.34 -39.71
CA ARG A 347 -53.36 -25.46 -40.37
C ARG A 347 -52.29 -24.63 -39.68
N LEU A 348 -52.60 -23.40 -39.29
CA LEU A 348 -51.66 -22.54 -38.55
C LEU A 348 -51.31 -23.14 -37.19
N LEU A 349 -52.29 -23.71 -36.48
CA LEU A 349 -52.09 -24.37 -35.20
C LEU A 349 -51.14 -25.56 -35.34
N MET A 350 -51.34 -26.42 -36.35
CA MET A 350 -50.43 -27.54 -36.64
C MET A 350 -49.01 -27.06 -36.96
N PHE A 351 -48.87 -25.98 -37.72
CA PHE A 351 -47.56 -25.39 -38.00
C PHE A 351 -46.85 -24.89 -36.74
N VAL A 352 -47.56 -24.12 -35.91
CA VAL A 352 -47.00 -23.52 -34.68
C VAL A 352 -46.66 -24.59 -33.65
N ASP A 353 -47.51 -25.62 -33.50
CA ASP A 353 -47.21 -26.77 -32.65
C ASP A 353 -45.92 -27.47 -33.12
N ALA A 354 -45.79 -27.76 -34.41
CA ALA A 354 -44.57 -28.37 -34.95
C ALA A 354 -43.33 -27.47 -34.77
N LEU A 355 -43.47 -26.15 -34.92
CA LEU A 355 -42.38 -25.18 -34.79
C LEU A 355 -41.90 -25.03 -33.34
N LEU A 356 -42.81 -25.09 -32.35
CA LEU A 356 -42.52 -24.78 -30.95
C LEU A 356 -42.67 -25.98 -30.00
N ARG A 357 -42.84 -27.20 -30.54
CA ARG A 357 -42.98 -28.43 -29.75
C ARG A 357 -41.88 -28.53 -28.70
N ALA A 358 -42.29 -28.65 -27.45
CA ALA A 358 -41.37 -28.79 -26.32
C ALA A 358 -40.58 -30.11 -26.44
N ASN A 359 -39.27 -30.04 -26.25
CA ASN A 359 -38.40 -31.21 -26.14
C ASN A 359 -38.08 -31.40 -24.63
N PRO A 360 -38.31 -32.59 -24.03
CA PRO A 360 -38.05 -32.82 -22.59
C PRO A 360 -36.63 -32.48 -22.14
N TYR A 361 -35.68 -32.50 -23.06
CA TYR A 361 -34.26 -32.22 -22.79
C TYR A 361 -33.85 -30.76 -23.07
N GLN A 362 -34.79 -29.89 -23.45
CA GLN A 362 -34.51 -28.50 -23.83
C GLN A 362 -35.57 -27.55 -23.25
N SER A 363 -35.16 -26.35 -22.85
CA SER A 363 -36.11 -25.33 -22.37
C SER A 363 -36.96 -24.78 -23.51
N ALA A 364 -38.24 -24.49 -23.24
CA ALA A 364 -39.16 -23.92 -24.22
C ALA A 364 -38.66 -22.60 -24.82
N GLU A 365 -38.86 -22.43 -26.13
CA GLU A 365 -38.54 -21.18 -26.83
C GLU A 365 -39.48 -20.05 -26.40
N MET A 366 -38.98 -18.82 -26.42
CA MET A 366 -39.77 -17.65 -26.02
C MET A 366 -40.52 -17.07 -27.23
N LEU A 367 -41.70 -17.59 -27.55
CA LEU A 367 -42.59 -16.94 -28.52
C LEU A 367 -43.10 -15.62 -27.96
N ARG A 368 -42.65 -14.50 -28.53
CA ARG A 368 -43.08 -13.15 -28.12
C ARG A 368 -44.43 -12.76 -28.70
N GLY A 369 -44.79 -13.33 -29.85
CA GLY A 369 -46.10 -13.15 -30.47
C GLY A 369 -46.14 -13.68 -31.89
N PHE A 370 -47.34 -13.64 -32.47
CA PHE A 370 -47.57 -13.95 -33.89
C PHE A 370 -48.33 -12.80 -34.57
N TYR A 371 -48.03 -12.56 -35.84
CA TYR A 371 -48.49 -11.38 -36.57
C TYR A 371 -48.78 -11.71 -38.03
N PHE A 372 -49.77 -11.06 -38.64
CA PHE A 372 -50.14 -11.19 -40.04
C PHE A 372 -49.81 -9.90 -40.78
N THR A 373 -49.13 -10.02 -41.92
CA THR A 373 -48.63 -8.87 -42.68
C THR A 373 -48.64 -9.15 -44.18
N SER A 374 -48.71 -8.08 -44.96
CA SER A 374 -48.42 -8.14 -46.40
C SER A 374 -47.64 -6.92 -46.86
N ALA A 375 -46.74 -7.14 -47.80
CA ALA A 375 -45.88 -6.11 -48.37
C ALA A 375 -46.34 -5.62 -49.76
N LEU A 376 -47.25 -6.33 -50.42
CA LEU A 376 -47.71 -6.08 -51.78
C LEU A 376 -49.24 -6.28 -51.84
N ASP A 377 -49.96 -5.39 -52.53
CA ASP A 377 -51.39 -5.55 -52.78
C ASP A 377 -51.61 -6.55 -53.91
N ALA A 378 -52.36 -7.63 -53.65
CA ALA A 378 -52.62 -8.73 -54.60
C ALA A 378 -53.46 -8.34 -55.85
N ASP A 379 -54.12 -7.17 -55.84
CA ASP A 379 -54.96 -6.71 -56.95
C ASP A 379 -54.17 -6.32 -58.22
N GLN A 380 -52.83 -6.31 -58.15
CA GLN A 380 -52.00 -6.32 -59.34
C GLN A 380 -51.44 -7.75 -59.51
N PRO A 381 -52.04 -8.60 -60.38
CA PRO A 381 -51.40 -9.86 -60.70
C PRO A 381 -50.01 -9.57 -61.29
N GLU A 382 -49.01 -10.38 -60.93
CA GLU A 382 -47.76 -10.43 -61.68
C GLU A 382 -48.11 -10.79 -63.14
N MET A 383 -48.28 -9.79 -64.00
CA MET A 383 -48.21 -10.01 -65.43
C MET A 383 -46.79 -10.49 -65.72
N GLY A 384 -46.62 -11.80 -65.90
CA GLY A 384 -45.38 -12.36 -66.43
C GLY A 384 -44.98 -11.58 -67.70
N GLY A 385 -43.68 -11.35 -67.89
CA GLY A 385 -43.17 -10.50 -68.98
C GLY A 385 -43.67 -10.89 -70.39
N HIS A 386 -44.08 -12.15 -70.58
CA HIS A 386 -44.71 -12.63 -71.80
C HIS A 386 -46.14 -12.12 -71.99
N THR A 387 -46.97 -12.07 -70.94
CA THR A 387 -48.34 -11.59 -71.04
C THR A 387 -48.35 -10.12 -71.42
N ARG A 388 -47.49 -9.30 -70.79
CA ARG A 388 -47.32 -7.86 -71.10
C ARG A 388 -46.93 -7.61 -72.56
N GLN A 389 -45.99 -8.40 -73.09
CA GLN A 389 -45.63 -8.34 -74.52
C GLN A 389 -46.75 -8.80 -75.44
N VAL A 390 -47.58 -9.77 -75.04
CA VAL A 390 -48.70 -10.25 -75.85
C VAL A 390 -49.82 -9.20 -75.88
N THR A 391 -50.17 -8.59 -74.75
CA THR A 391 -51.19 -7.54 -74.71
C THR A 391 -50.77 -6.29 -75.48
N GLU A 392 -49.50 -5.87 -75.36
CA GLU A 392 -48.95 -4.73 -76.13
C GLU A 392 -48.84 -5.03 -77.63
N ARG A 393 -48.47 -6.27 -78.01
CA ARG A 393 -48.26 -6.65 -79.41
C ARG A 393 -49.54 -6.95 -80.17
N PHE A 394 -50.61 -7.35 -79.48
CA PHE A 394 -51.90 -7.69 -80.08
C PHE A 394 -53.01 -6.65 -79.81
N GLN A 395 -52.72 -5.55 -79.10
CA GLN A 395 -53.68 -4.47 -78.78
C GLN A 395 -55.03 -5.00 -78.28
N LEU A 396 -54.99 -6.01 -77.41
CA LEU A 396 -56.20 -6.58 -76.83
C LEU A 396 -56.76 -5.59 -75.80
N GLU A 397 -57.97 -5.08 -76.01
CA GLU A 397 -58.68 -4.26 -75.02
C GLU A 397 -58.91 -5.10 -73.75
N SER A 398 -58.30 -4.70 -72.63
CA SER A 398 -58.58 -5.25 -71.31
C SER A 398 -59.69 -4.44 -70.64
N GLU A 399 -60.74 -5.09 -70.13
CA GLU A 399 -61.86 -4.52 -69.34
C GLU A 399 -61.43 -3.94 -67.97
N GLN A 400 -60.44 -3.05 -67.90
CA GLN A 400 -59.93 -2.49 -66.64
C GLN A 400 -59.72 -0.96 -66.63
N ASP A 401 -60.45 -0.20 -67.46
CA ASP A 401 -60.35 1.27 -67.51
C ASP A 401 -61.03 2.03 -66.35
N LEU A 402 -61.08 1.48 -65.13
CA LEU A 402 -61.67 2.15 -63.95
C LEU A 402 -60.83 2.13 -62.67
N VAL A 403 -59.53 1.81 -62.70
CA VAL A 403 -58.68 1.92 -61.50
C VAL A 403 -57.48 2.85 -61.77
N ASP A 404 -57.46 3.98 -61.06
CA ASP A 404 -56.45 5.03 -61.08
C ASP A 404 -55.00 4.49 -61.06
N GLY A 405 -54.26 4.80 -62.14
CA GLY A 405 -52.92 4.30 -62.43
C GLY A 405 -51.76 4.96 -61.67
N ASN A 406 -51.87 5.22 -60.36
CA ASN A 406 -50.74 5.77 -59.57
C ASN A 406 -50.64 5.28 -58.11
N ALA A 407 -51.39 4.27 -57.69
CA ALA A 407 -51.28 3.74 -56.33
C ALA A 407 -49.99 2.91 -56.17
N GLN A 408 -49.02 3.43 -55.40
CA GLN A 408 -47.91 2.61 -54.91
C GLN A 408 -48.45 1.52 -53.98
N PRO A 409 -47.92 0.28 -54.02
CA PRO A 409 -48.38 -0.80 -53.14
C PRO A 409 -48.22 -0.38 -51.67
N HIS A 410 -49.32 -0.44 -50.91
CA HIS A 410 -49.32 -0.02 -49.53
C HIS A 410 -48.99 -1.20 -48.61
N PRO A 411 -48.01 -1.08 -47.70
CA PRO A 411 -47.69 -2.16 -46.78
C PRO A 411 -48.78 -2.32 -45.72
N LEU A 412 -49.28 -3.54 -45.59
CA LEU A 412 -50.38 -3.90 -44.71
C LEU A 412 -49.82 -4.40 -43.37
N PHE A 413 -50.04 -3.63 -42.30
CA PHE A 413 -49.66 -3.94 -40.90
C PHE A 413 -48.15 -4.12 -40.60
N ILE A 414 -47.26 -3.96 -41.59
CA ILE A 414 -45.81 -4.11 -41.37
C ILE A 414 -45.27 -2.95 -40.50
N ASN A 415 -45.62 -1.70 -40.83
CA ASN A 415 -45.15 -0.53 -40.11
C ASN A 415 -45.52 -0.57 -38.62
N SER A 416 -46.78 -0.89 -38.32
CA SER A 416 -47.27 -0.95 -36.94
C SER A 416 -46.57 -2.05 -36.14
N LEU A 417 -46.28 -3.21 -36.75
CA LEU A 417 -45.54 -4.30 -36.12
C LEU A 417 -44.14 -3.86 -35.64
N PHE A 418 -43.35 -3.24 -36.51
CA PHE A 418 -42.00 -2.80 -36.14
C PHE A 418 -42.04 -1.71 -35.06
N ARG A 419 -42.85 -0.67 -35.28
CA ARG A 419 -42.88 0.52 -34.42
C ARG A 419 -43.52 0.28 -33.05
N LYS A 420 -44.59 -0.54 -32.96
CA LYS A 420 -45.33 -0.77 -31.70
C LYS A 420 -44.86 -1.99 -30.92
N VAL A 421 -44.19 -2.95 -31.54
CA VAL A 421 -43.83 -4.23 -30.89
C VAL A 421 -42.33 -4.50 -30.94
N ILE A 422 -41.75 -4.66 -32.13
CA ILE A 422 -40.38 -5.17 -32.27
C ILE A 422 -39.37 -4.19 -31.67
N ILE A 423 -39.42 -2.91 -32.05
CA ILE A 423 -38.46 -1.89 -31.58
C ILE A 423 -38.61 -1.59 -30.07
N PRO A 424 -39.83 -1.41 -29.51
CA PRO A 424 -40.01 -1.22 -28.07
C PRO A 424 -39.47 -2.37 -27.21
N ASP A 425 -39.44 -3.59 -27.74
CA ASP A 425 -38.92 -4.77 -27.05
C ASP A 425 -37.38 -4.86 -26.99
N GLN A 426 -36.64 -3.86 -27.50
CA GLN A 426 -35.17 -3.86 -27.58
C GLN A 426 -34.40 -4.25 -26.30
N HIS A 427 -34.99 -4.08 -25.11
CA HIS A 427 -34.35 -4.39 -23.83
C HIS A 427 -34.70 -5.77 -23.27
N LEU A 428 -35.58 -6.54 -23.90
CA LEU A 428 -36.06 -7.82 -23.38
C LEU A 428 -34.96 -8.84 -23.18
N VAL A 429 -34.07 -8.98 -24.16
CA VAL A 429 -32.95 -9.93 -24.11
C VAL A 429 -32.02 -9.67 -22.92
N ALA A 430 -31.86 -8.41 -22.51
CA ALA A 430 -30.99 -8.05 -21.38
C ALA A 430 -31.42 -8.70 -20.06
N LEU A 431 -32.70 -9.06 -19.91
CA LEU A 431 -33.24 -9.72 -18.73
C LEU A 431 -32.85 -11.20 -18.65
N TYR A 432 -32.51 -11.81 -19.80
CA TYR A 432 -32.24 -13.25 -19.93
C TYR A 432 -30.79 -13.56 -20.33
N THR A 433 -29.94 -12.55 -20.52
CA THR A 433 -28.50 -12.73 -20.72
C THR A 433 -27.77 -12.93 -19.38
N THR A 434 -27.36 -14.15 -19.05
CA THR A 434 -26.50 -14.43 -17.89
C THR A 434 -25.04 -14.60 -18.32
N ASN A 435 -24.22 -13.58 -18.11
CA ASN A 435 -22.78 -13.67 -18.39
C ASN A 435 -22.04 -14.42 -17.26
N HIS A 436 -21.97 -15.74 -17.35
CA HIS A 436 -21.34 -16.61 -16.34
C HIS A 436 -19.86 -16.28 -16.09
N ARG A 437 -19.14 -15.80 -17.12
CA ARG A 437 -17.72 -15.44 -17.02
C ARG A 437 -17.49 -14.24 -16.10
N GLU A 438 -18.38 -13.24 -16.17
CA GLU A 438 -18.30 -12.05 -15.32
C GLU A 438 -18.64 -12.36 -13.86
N ARG A 439 -19.63 -13.23 -13.62
CA ARG A 439 -19.98 -13.70 -12.27
C ARG A 439 -18.84 -14.46 -11.60
N ARG A 440 -18.18 -15.39 -12.32
CA ARG A 440 -17.01 -16.12 -11.79
C ARG A 440 -15.86 -15.19 -11.45
N ARG A 441 -15.59 -14.19 -12.31
CA ARG A 441 -14.55 -13.18 -12.04
C ARG A 441 -14.87 -12.38 -10.77
N LYS A 442 -16.11 -11.90 -10.61
CA LYS A 442 -16.56 -11.19 -9.41
C LYS A 442 -16.45 -12.07 -8.16
N ALA A 443 -16.87 -13.33 -8.24
CA ALA A 443 -16.76 -14.28 -7.13
C ALA A 443 -15.30 -14.56 -6.73
N ALA A 444 -14.39 -14.72 -7.70
CA ALA A 444 -12.96 -14.90 -7.43
C ALA A 444 -12.35 -13.69 -6.73
N TRP A 445 -12.71 -12.47 -7.16
CA TRP A 445 -12.27 -11.23 -6.51
C TRP A 445 -12.81 -11.08 -5.09
N ILE A 446 -14.10 -11.37 -4.88
CA ILE A 446 -14.72 -11.34 -3.54
C ILE A 446 -14.05 -12.38 -2.64
N GLY A 447 -13.83 -13.60 -3.14
CA GLY A 447 -13.13 -14.66 -2.41
C GLY A 447 -11.71 -14.25 -2.02
N GLY A 448 -10.95 -13.66 -2.94
CA GLY A 448 -9.60 -13.15 -2.68
C GLY A 448 -9.59 -12.04 -1.62
N ALA A 449 -10.50 -11.08 -1.71
CA ALA A 449 -10.60 -9.99 -0.75
C ALA A 449 -10.96 -10.49 0.67
N SER A 450 -11.89 -11.44 0.78
CA SER A 450 -12.26 -12.05 2.07
C SER A 450 -11.11 -12.80 2.72
N LEU A 451 -10.29 -13.51 1.94
CA LEU A 451 -9.14 -14.25 2.45
C LEU A 451 -8.06 -13.29 3.00
N VAL A 452 -7.77 -12.21 2.28
CA VAL A 452 -6.85 -11.15 2.76
C VAL A 452 -7.37 -10.50 4.04
N ALA A 453 -8.66 -10.20 4.11
CA ALA A 453 -9.27 -9.62 5.31
C ALA A 453 -9.16 -10.55 6.52
N LEU A 454 -9.43 -11.85 6.34
CA LEU A 454 -9.24 -12.87 7.39
C LEU A 454 -7.79 -12.92 7.88
N LEU A 455 -6.82 -12.92 6.97
CA LEU A 455 -5.41 -12.95 7.32
C LEU A 455 -4.98 -11.73 8.14
N ILE A 456 -5.42 -10.52 7.76
CA ILE A 456 -5.14 -9.29 8.53
C ILE A 456 -5.75 -9.36 9.93
N CYS A 457 -7.01 -9.79 10.05
CA CYS A 457 -7.67 -9.95 11.34
C CYS A 457 -6.97 -10.97 12.24
N SER A 458 -6.51 -12.10 11.68
CA SER A 458 -5.75 -13.11 12.41
C SER A 458 -4.41 -12.57 12.92
N LEU A 459 -3.69 -11.81 12.08
CA LEU A 459 -2.43 -11.18 12.45
C LEU A 459 -2.62 -10.15 13.59
N TRP A 460 -3.64 -9.30 13.52
CA TRP A 460 -3.99 -8.37 14.60
C TRP A 460 -4.39 -9.10 15.89
N GLY A 461 -5.19 -10.15 15.79
CA GLY A 461 -5.55 -10.99 16.93
C GLY A 461 -4.30 -11.54 17.62
N TRP A 462 -3.37 -12.10 16.85
CA TRP A 462 -2.11 -12.60 17.39
C TRP A 462 -1.29 -11.51 18.09
N SER A 463 -1.19 -10.30 17.51
CA SER A 463 -0.48 -9.19 18.14
C SER A 463 -1.14 -8.69 19.42
N TYR A 464 -2.47 -8.65 19.47
CA TYR A 464 -3.22 -8.28 20.66
C TYR A 464 -2.95 -9.24 21.82
N TRP A 465 -3.04 -10.55 21.58
CA TRP A 465 -2.81 -11.57 22.61
C TRP A 465 -1.39 -11.50 23.17
N ASN A 466 -0.38 -11.36 22.31
CA ASN A 466 1.01 -11.26 22.77
C ASN A 466 1.29 -9.97 23.59
N ASN A 467 0.67 -8.84 23.23
CA ASN A 467 0.80 -7.61 24.02
C ASN A 467 0.11 -7.74 25.37
N LYS A 468 -1.09 -8.34 25.40
CA LYS A 468 -1.83 -8.60 26.64
C LYS A 468 -1.06 -9.54 27.57
N ASP A 469 -0.52 -10.63 27.02
CA ASP A 469 0.26 -11.61 27.76
C ASP A 469 1.50 -10.97 28.40
N ASN A 470 2.28 -10.19 27.64
CA ASN A 470 3.44 -9.46 28.19
C ASN A 470 3.08 -8.54 29.36
N ILE A 471 1.97 -7.81 29.28
CA ILE A 471 1.52 -6.92 30.38
C ILE A 471 1.11 -7.75 31.59
N GLN A 472 0.42 -8.88 31.37
CA GLN A 472 0.07 -9.81 32.44
C GLN A 472 1.33 -10.41 33.08
N SER A 473 2.34 -10.81 32.31
CA SER A 473 3.62 -11.31 32.82
C SER A 473 4.31 -10.30 33.73
N ILE A 474 4.36 -9.02 33.36
CA ILE A 474 4.91 -7.97 34.23
C ILE A 474 4.21 -7.96 35.59
N SER A 475 2.87 -7.97 35.60
CA SER A 475 2.10 -7.92 36.84
C SER A 475 2.30 -9.17 37.71
N THR A 476 2.32 -10.36 37.09
CA THR A 476 2.48 -11.64 37.78
C THR A 476 3.90 -11.80 38.34
N GLU A 477 4.92 -11.48 37.55
CA GLU A 477 6.32 -11.58 37.97
C GLU A 477 6.66 -10.57 39.07
N LEU A 478 6.11 -9.34 39.01
CA LEU A 478 6.29 -8.36 40.08
C LEU A 478 5.57 -8.78 41.37
N ALA A 479 4.36 -9.34 41.27
CA ALA A 479 3.64 -9.86 42.43
C ALA A 479 4.39 -11.03 43.08
N GLN A 480 4.94 -11.94 42.27
CA GLN A 480 5.77 -13.05 42.75
C GLN A 480 7.06 -12.55 43.39
N ALA A 481 7.76 -11.60 42.76
CA ALA A 481 8.98 -11.00 43.30
C ALA A 481 8.73 -10.32 44.67
N ALA A 482 7.62 -9.58 44.80
CA ALA A 482 7.24 -8.97 46.07
C ALA A 482 6.92 -10.01 47.16
N ALA A 483 6.25 -11.11 46.79
CA ALA A 483 5.99 -12.22 47.70
C ALA A 483 7.29 -12.91 48.14
N ASP A 484 8.27 -13.04 47.26
CA ASP A 484 9.57 -13.65 47.58
C ASP A 484 10.43 -12.72 48.45
N ASP A 485 10.44 -11.42 48.17
CA ASP A 485 11.10 -10.43 49.04
C ASP A 485 10.51 -10.45 50.46
N SER A 486 9.19 -10.60 50.60
CA SER A 486 8.55 -10.65 51.93
C SER A 486 8.95 -11.86 52.79
N LYS A 487 9.49 -12.93 52.16
CA LYS A 487 9.95 -14.14 52.87
C LYS A 487 11.37 -14.00 53.41
N VAL A 488 12.18 -13.10 52.85
CA VAL A 488 13.59 -12.97 53.24
C VAL A 488 13.77 -11.81 54.22
N THR A 489 14.36 -12.07 55.37
CA THR A 489 14.63 -11.06 56.40
C THR A 489 16.11 -10.65 56.41
N GLY A 490 16.39 -9.41 56.82
CA GLY A 490 17.77 -8.91 56.92
C GLY A 490 18.45 -8.56 55.59
N GLN A 491 17.69 -8.43 54.50
CA GLN A 491 18.16 -7.84 53.25
C GLN A 491 18.19 -6.32 53.33
N TYR A 492 19.01 -5.70 52.48
CA TYR A 492 19.10 -4.24 52.40
C TYR A 492 17.81 -3.59 51.87
N THR A 493 17.19 -4.21 50.87
CA THR A 493 15.99 -3.76 50.17
C THR A 493 15.28 -4.98 49.53
N GLU A 494 14.08 -4.76 49.01
CA GLU A 494 13.32 -5.70 48.16
C GLU A 494 14.02 -5.94 46.82
N TRP A 495 15.05 -6.80 46.82
CA TRP A 495 15.92 -7.00 45.66
C TRP A 495 15.23 -7.67 44.48
N GLN A 496 14.38 -8.66 44.71
CA GLN A 496 13.70 -9.38 43.64
C GLN A 496 12.79 -8.42 42.86
N THR A 497 12.03 -7.60 43.60
CA THR A 497 11.13 -6.60 43.03
C THR A 497 11.92 -5.55 42.24
N LEU A 498 13.01 -5.03 42.81
CA LEU A 498 13.84 -4.02 42.16
C LEU A 498 14.55 -4.57 40.90
N ASP A 499 15.12 -5.78 40.95
CA ASP A 499 15.78 -6.40 39.80
C ASP A 499 14.77 -6.81 38.71
N ARG A 500 13.55 -7.21 39.09
CA ARG A 500 12.48 -7.48 38.13
C ARG A 500 12.01 -6.20 37.42
N MET A 501 11.89 -5.09 38.14
CA MET A 501 11.64 -3.79 37.53
C MET A 501 12.78 -3.37 36.59
N ARG A 502 14.04 -3.56 36.99
CA ARG A 502 15.22 -3.32 36.14
C ARG A 502 15.14 -4.11 34.84
N PHE A 503 14.86 -5.42 34.93
CA PHE A 503 14.76 -6.31 33.76
C PHE A 503 13.72 -5.82 32.76
N TRP A 504 12.47 -5.60 33.20
CA TRP A 504 11.42 -5.13 32.30
C TRP A 504 11.70 -3.74 31.75
N THR A 505 12.30 -2.86 32.56
CA THR A 505 12.75 -1.55 32.11
C THR A 505 13.79 -1.66 30.98
N SER A 506 14.84 -2.47 31.16
CA SER A 506 15.85 -2.70 30.12
C SER A 506 15.24 -3.29 28.85
N LEU A 507 14.37 -4.30 28.99
CA LEU A 507 13.77 -5.00 27.86
C LEU A 507 12.91 -4.07 26.98
N TYR A 508 12.15 -3.16 27.58
CA TYR A 508 11.34 -2.21 26.83
C TYR A 508 12.18 -1.07 26.25
N TYR A 509 13.20 -0.62 26.98
CA TYR A 509 14.14 0.38 26.51
C TYR A 509 14.90 -0.09 25.26
N ASP A 510 15.50 -1.28 25.30
CA ASP A 510 16.26 -1.87 24.18
C ASP A 510 15.36 -2.07 22.95
N ARG A 511 14.08 -2.46 23.16
CA ARG A 511 13.10 -2.60 22.07
C ARG A 511 12.70 -1.27 21.45
N HIS A 512 12.77 -0.17 22.18
CA HIS A 512 12.41 1.15 21.70
C HIS A 512 13.60 1.80 20.96
N HIS A 513 14.82 1.68 21.49
CA HIS A 513 15.98 2.43 21.01
C HIS A 513 16.93 1.60 20.13
N ASP A 514 17.17 0.32 20.45
CA ASP A 514 18.27 -0.44 19.87
C ASP A 514 17.82 -1.59 18.94
N GLU A 515 17.17 -2.61 19.50
CA GLU A 515 16.83 -3.85 18.78
C GLU A 515 15.55 -3.73 17.95
N GLY A 516 14.66 -2.84 18.37
CA GLY A 516 13.33 -2.72 17.79
C GLY A 516 12.32 -3.76 18.29
N VAL A 517 11.06 -3.38 18.29
CA VAL A 517 9.94 -4.23 18.71
C VAL A 517 9.73 -5.44 17.77
N PRO A 518 9.59 -6.67 18.28
CA PRO A 518 9.29 -7.86 17.46
C PRO A 518 8.00 -7.74 16.63
N LEU A 519 7.96 -8.34 15.43
CA LEU A 519 6.78 -8.32 14.54
C LEU A 519 5.50 -8.82 15.22
N ARG A 520 5.64 -9.82 16.11
CA ARG A 520 4.54 -10.37 16.90
C ARG A 520 3.85 -9.37 17.83
N LEU A 521 4.48 -8.21 18.07
CA LEU A 521 3.96 -7.13 18.91
C LEU A 521 3.65 -5.86 18.12
N ARG A 522 4.27 -5.65 16.94
CA ARG A 522 4.33 -4.38 16.17
C ARG A 522 3.14 -4.04 15.30
N LEU A 523 2.13 -4.92 15.12
CA LEU A 523 1.07 -4.77 14.10
C LEU A 523 0.06 -3.62 14.37
N GLY A 524 0.53 -2.45 14.81
CA GLY A 524 -0.25 -1.28 15.20
C GLY A 524 -0.74 -1.32 16.66
N LEU A 525 -0.51 -2.42 17.37
CA LEU A 525 -1.08 -2.67 18.70
C LEU A 525 -0.04 -2.74 19.83
N TYR A 526 1.21 -2.35 19.56
CA TYR A 526 2.25 -2.38 20.58
C TYR A 526 1.99 -1.35 21.69
N ARG A 527 1.95 -1.82 22.93
CA ARG A 527 1.71 -0.97 24.11
C ARG A 527 2.98 -0.60 24.89
N GLY A 528 4.15 -1.07 24.46
CA GLY A 528 5.39 -0.82 25.20
C GLY A 528 5.78 0.64 25.32
N TYR A 529 5.44 1.48 24.33
CA TYR A 529 5.71 2.93 24.39
C TYR A 529 4.96 3.63 25.54
N ASP A 530 3.80 3.10 25.95
CA ASP A 530 3.03 3.62 27.09
C ASP A 530 3.55 3.03 28.42
N VAL A 531 4.05 1.80 28.39
CA VAL A 531 4.46 1.02 29.57
C VAL A 531 5.87 1.37 30.04
N GLU A 532 6.81 1.56 29.10
CA GLU A 532 8.22 1.84 29.40
C GLU A 532 8.42 3.06 30.31
N PRO A 533 7.82 4.25 30.04
CA PRO A 533 8.07 5.42 30.87
C PRO A 533 7.54 5.24 32.30
N LEU A 534 6.43 4.51 32.45
CA LEU A 534 5.84 4.20 33.76
C LEU A 534 6.73 3.27 34.58
N LEU A 535 7.28 2.22 33.94
CA LEU A 535 8.23 1.30 34.58
C LEU A 535 9.53 2.01 34.96
N ARG A 536 10.10 2.79 34.04
CA ARG A 536 11.32 3.59 34.26
C ARG A 536 11.17 4.53 35.44
N THR A 537 10.09 5.31 35.46
CA THR A 537 9.81 6.25 36.55
C THR A 537 9.72 5.53 37.90
N ARG A 538 9.00 4.41 37.96
CA ARG A 538 8.85 3.63 39.21
C ARG A 538 10.16 3.01 39.68
N TYR A 539 10.91 2.42 38.75
CA TYR A 539 12.22 1.82 39.01
C TYR A 539 13.21 2.87 39.54
N PHE A 540 13.38 3.98 38.83
CA PHE A 540 14.34 5.01 39.19
C PHE A 540 13.98 5.74 40.50
N ASN A 541 12.69 5.97 40.79
CA ASN A 541 12.28 6.53 42.08
C ASN A 541 12.65 5.61 43.26
N ARG A 542 12.51 4.28 43.07
CA ARG A 542 12.92 3.30 44.08
C ARG A 542 14.45 3.28 44.21
N LEU A 543 15.15 3.23 43.08
CA LEU A 543 16.61 3.22 43.03
C LEU A 543 17.24 4.49 43.61
N GLU A 544 16.60 5.65 43.42
CA GLU A 544 17.07 6.92 44.00
C GLU A 544 17.12 6.83 45.54
N THR A 545 16.11 6.23 46.15
CA THR A 545 16.04 6.09 47.60
C THR A 545 16.97 4.99 48.12
N VAL A 546 17.10 3.89 47.37
CA VAL A 546 17.86 2.71 47.78
C VAL A 546 19.37 2.87 47.52
N MET A 547 19.77 3.52 46.42
CA MET A 547 21.17 3.63 46.01
C MET A 547 21.66 5.08 46.02
N LEU A 548 20.99 5.99 45.32
CA LEU A 548 21.56 7.32 45.06
C LEU A 548 21.65 8.19 46.31
N LYS A 549 20.62 8.24 47.16
CA LYS A 549 20.65 9.03 48.40
C LYS A 549 21.77 8.57 49.35
N PRO A 550 21.88 7.28 49.72
CA PRO A 550 22.99 6.80 50.55
C PRO A 550 24.37 7.05 49.92
N THR A 551 24.50 6.88 48.60
CA THR A 551 25.75 7.14 47.88
C THR A 551 26.11 8.62 47.91
N ALA A 552 25.13 9.51 47.70
CA ALA A 552 25.31 10.95 47.74
C ALA A 552 25.70 11.44 49.14
N ASP A 553 25.05 10.91 50.18
CA ASP A 553 25.35 11.23 51.57
C ASP A 553 26.78 10.80 51.93
N ASN A 554 27.18 9.60 51.52
CA ASN A 554 28.51 9.07 51.74
C ASN A 554 29.59 9.85 50.97
N LEU A 555 29.37 10.19 49.69
CA LEU A 555 30.27 11.06 48.92
C LEU A 555 30.41 12.44 49.56
N THR A 556 29.30 13.04 49.96
CA THR A 556 29.26 14.35 50.61
C THR A 556 30.03 14.33 51.93
N ARG A 557 29.79 13.32 52.77
CA ARG A 557 30.50 13.13 54.04
C ARG A 557 32.01 12.92 53.83
N SER A 558 32.39 12.10 52.86
CA SER A 558 33.81 11.87 52.51
C SER A 558 34.51 13.16 52.06
N LEU A 559 33.84 14.00 51.27
CA LEU A 559 34.37 15.30 50.84
C LEU A 559 34.49 16.31 52.00
N TYR A 560 33.52 16.36 52.91
CA TYR A 560 33.62 17.21 54.11
C TYR A 560 34.77 16.75 55.02
N LEU A 561 34.87 15.44 55.28
CA LEU A 561 35.91 14.86 56.12
C LEU A 561 37.31 14.98 55.51
N LEU A 562 37.43 15.17 54.19
CA LEU A 562 38.73 15.31 53.51
C LEU A 562 39.62 16.39 54.15
N THR A 563 39.03 17.51 54.57
CA THR A 563 39.73 18.62 55.23
C THR A 563 40.14 18.32 56.68
N THR A 564 39.57 17.28 57.28
CA THR A 564 39.83 16.88 58.68
C THR A 564 40.94 15.83 58.80
N ILE A 565 41.34 15.21 57.69
CA ILE A 565 42.40 14.19 57.67
C ILE A 565 43.76 14.87 57.92
N LYS A 566 44.48 14.40 58.95
CA LYS A 566 45.80 14.94 59.31
C LYS A 566 46.85 14.60 58.24
N VAL A 567 47.36 15.62 57.55
CA VAL A 567 48.42 15.47 56.54
C VAL A 567 49.77 15.19 57.20
N TYR A 568 50.47 14.16 56.73
CA TYR A 568 51.84 13.85 57.17
C TYR A 568 52.79 15.02 56.92
N GLN A 569 53.54 15.41 57.95
CA GLN A 569 54.64 16.36 57.85
C GLN A 569 55.96 15.60 58.01
N ARG A 570 57.01 15.95 57.25
CA ARG A 570 58.31 15.24 57.27
C ARG A 570 58.99 15.20 58.65
N ASN A 571 58.57 16.07 59.58
CA ASN A 571 59.06 16.12 60.96
C ASN A 571 58.24 15.23 61.93
N ALA A 572 57.16 14.60 61.45
CA ALA A 572 56.32 13.68 62.21
C ALA A 572 56.96 12.28 62.22
N LYS A 573 56.86 11.60 63.37
CA LYS A 573 57.56 10.34 63.64
C LYS A 573 57.11 9.18 62.74
N ASP A 574 55.83 9.10 62.35
CA ASP A 574 55.29 7.93 61.65
C ASP A 574 54.26 8.29 60.57
N LEU A 575 54.25 7.50 59.49
CA LEU A 575 53.16 7.44 58.52
C LEU A 575 51.97 6.72 59.17
N MET A 576 50.77 7.30 59.09
CA MET A 576 49.58 6.71 59.69
C MET A 576 48.58 6.31 58.61
N PRO A 577 47.93 5.14 58.73
CA PRO A 577 46.79 4.79 57.89
C PRO A 577 45.64 5.77 58.17
N VAL A 578 44.93 6.17 57.12
CA VAL A 578 43.73 6.99 57.29
C VAL A 578 42.60 6.08 57.80
N THR A 579 42.18 6.31 59.04
CA THR A 579 41.09 5.57 59.70
C THR A 579 39.98 6.52 60.13
N GLY A 580 38.77 5.99 60.40
CA GLY A 580 37.65 6.78 60.92
C GLY A 580 36.75 7.45 59.88
N VAL A 581 36.94 7.15 58.59
CA VAL A 581 35.99 7.50 57.52
C VAL A 581 35.14 6.26 57.22
N ASP A 582 33.94 6.21 57.80
CA ASP A 582 32.96 5.11 57.67
C ASP A 582 32.07 5.25 56.43
N SER A 583 32.19 6.35 55.68
CA SER A 583 31.41 6.65 54.48
C SER A 583 31.96 6.02 53.20
N VAL A 584 33.07 5.29 53.25
CA VAL A 584 33.71 4.68 52.08
C VAL A 584 34.24 3.30 52.41
N GLU A 585 34.30 2.42 51.40
CA GLU A 585 34.87 1.09 51.53
C GLU A 585 36.33 1.14 52.00
N PRO A 586 36.77 0.25 52.92
CA PRO A 586 38.12 0.26 53.47
C PRO A 586 39.23 0.21 52.40
N LYS A 587 38.99 -0.52 51.30
CA LYS A 587 39.92 -0.64 50.17
C LYS A 587 40.14 0.67 49.40
N ALA A 588 39.20 1.61 49.49
CA ALA A 588 39.23 2.87 48.78
C ALA A 588 39.73 4.04 49.65
N LEU A 589 39.99 3.79 50.94
CA LEU A 589 40.66 4.76 51.81
C LEU A 589 42.10 5.01 51.35
N PRO A 590 42.64 6.21 51.61
CA PRO A 590 44.07 6.47 51.41
C PRO A 590 44.90 5.43 52.20
N PRO A 591 45.88 4.77 51.56
CA PRO A 591 46.72 3.79 52.25
C PRO A 591 47.55 4.42 53.38
N ASP A 592 47.83 5.71 53.27
CA ASP A 592 48.52 6.52 54.26
C ASP A 592 48.07 7.99 54.21
N ASN A 593 48.53 8.76 55.18
CA ASN A 593 48.21 10.17 55.32
C ASN A 593 49.16 11.13 54.56
N ARG A 594 49.86 10.66 53.52
CA ARG A 594 50.64 11.56 52.64
C ARG A 594 49.72 12.48 51.85
N ALA A 595 50.18 13.70 51.57
CA ALA A 595 49.40 14.68 50.81
C ALA A 595 48.96 14.15 49.44
N GLN A 596 49.81 13.37 48.75
CA GLN A 596 49.50 12.72 47.47
C GLN A 596 48.40 11.66 47.59
N SER A 597 48.46 10.80 48.61
CA SER A 597 47.46 9.74 48.86
C SER A 597 46.09 10.34 49.20
N ILE A 598 46.07 11.37 50.04
CA ILE A 598 44.84 12.11 50.41
C ILE A 598 44.29 12.85 49.19
N ALA A 599 45.15 13.48 48.38
CA ALA A 599 44.73 14.16 47.15
C ALA A 599 44.15 13.19 46.12
N ALA A 600 44.73 12.00 45.96
CA ALA A 600 44.23 10.97 45.04
C ALA A 600 42.84 10.46 45.46
N PHE A 601 42.65 10.19 46.75
CA PHE A 601 41.35 9.85 47.31
C PHE A 601 40.33 10.97 47.10
N GLY A 602 40.66 12.20 47.52
CA GLY A 602 39.78 13.36 47.37
C GLY A 602 39.40 13.63 45.92
N LYS A 603 40.35 13.45 44.98
CA LYS A 603 40.09 13.55 43.54
C LYS A 603 39.10 12.48 43.08
N ALA A 604 39.32 11.21 43.43
CA ALA A 604 38.40 10.13 43.05
C ALA A 604 36.98 10.34 43.63
N THR A 605 36.87 10.80 44.88
CA THR A 605 35.59 11.14 45.51
C THR A 605 34.91 12.31 44.81
N LEU A 606 35.65 13.39 44.53
CA LEU A 606 35.12 14.59 43.87
C LEU A 606 34.69 14.28 42.43
N ASP A 607 35.48 13.52 41.68
CA ASP A 607 35.16 13.12 40.32
C ASP A 607 33.90 12.25 40.29
N THR A 608 33.76 11.29 41.23
CA THR A 608 32.54 10.48 41.36
C THR A 608 31.31 11.33 41.69
N TYR A 609 31.43 12.29 42.62
CA TYR A 609 30.36 13.22 42.96
C TYR A 609 29.92 14.06 41.75
N VAL A 610 30.89 14.64 41.03
CA VAL A 610 30.63 15.48 39.87
C VAL A 610 30.00 14.68 38.73
N MET A 611 30.44 13.45 38.47
CA MET A 611 29.86 12.60 37.43
C MET A 611 28.40 12.21 37.71
N LEU A 612 28.03 12.05 38.98
CA LEU A 612 26.65 11.78 39.40
C LEU A 612 25.77 13.04 39.45
N SER A 613 26.37 14.22 39.44
CA SER A 613 25.66 15.50 39.53
C SER A 613 24.85 15.82 38.27
N ARG A 614 23.80 16.63 38.43
CA ARG A 614 23.01 17.13 37.30
C ARG A 614 23.76 18.12 36.41
N ALA A 615 24.73 18.86 36.96
CA ALA A 615 25.40 19.96 36.27
C ALA A 615 26.38 19.51 35.17
N GLN A 616 26.87 18.27 35.21
CA GLN A 616 27.89 17.76 34.27
C GLN A 616 27.47 16.44 33.62
N ARG A 617 26.24 16.38 33.08
CA ARG A 617 25.66 15.17 32.45
C ARG A 617 26.55 14.57 31.36
N GLU A 618 27.14 15.42 30.53
CA GLU A 618 28.00 15.03 29.39
C GLU A 618 29.35 14.44 29.82
N LYS A 619 29.80 14.71 31.05
CA LYS A 619 31.09 14.24 31.57
C LYS A 619 30.97 12.96 32.40
N ALA A 620 29.77 12.39 32.51
CA ALA A 620 29.58 11.12 33.16
C ALA A 620 30.25 10.01 32.34
N ASP A 621 31.11 9.22 32.98
CA ASP A 621 31.71 8.03 32.38
C ASP A 621 31.10 6.78 33.03
N PRO A 622 30.30 5.99 32.27
CA PRO A 622 29.70 4.75 32.78
C PRO A 622 30.73 3.77 33.37
N ALA A 623 31.90 3.61 32.75
CA ALA A 623 32.90 2.65 33.21
C ALA A 623 33.52 3.10 34.54
N PHE A 624 33.79 4.40 34.67
CA PHE A 624 34.27 4.98 35.92
C PHE A 624 33.24 4.83 37.05
N LEU A 625 31.96 5.11 36.77
CA LEU A 625 30.89 4.98 37.77
C LEU A 625 30.70 3.54 38.22
N LYS A 626 30.73 2.55 37.30
CA LYS A 626 30.71 1.12 37.64
C LYS A 626 31.84 0.74 38.58
N ALA A 627 33.03 1.30 38.38
CA ALA A 627 34.19 1.03 39.22
C ALA A 627 34.14 1.72 40.59
N LYS A 628 33.61 2.95 40.67
CA LYS A 628 33.72 3.81 41.86
C LYS A 628 32.45 3.93 42.71
N MET A 629 31.26 3.78 42.15
CA MET A 629 30.02 3.80 42.94
C MET A 629 29.96 2.73 44.04
N PRO A 630 30.47 1.48 43.84
CA PRO A 630 30.51 0.49 44.91
C PRO A 630 31.21 1.00 46.16
N ASP A 631 32.30 1.76 46.01
CA ASP A 631 33.12 2.26 47.11
C ASP A 631 32.32 3.17 48.06
N TYR A 632 31.25 3.81 47.59
CA TYR A 632 30.44 4.75 48.36
C TYR A 632 29.03 4.23 48.69
N TRP A 633 28.52 3.22 47.99
CA TRP A 633 27.21 2.64 48.31
C TRP A 633 27.30 1.43 49.24
N TYR A 634 28.26 0.53 49.02
CA TYR A 634 28.39 -0.72 49.78
C TYR A 634 28.54 -0.53 51.30
N PRO A 635 29.16 0.55 51.82
CA PRO A 635 29.18 0.82 53.26
C PRO A 635 27.78 1.07 53.84
N ALA A 636 26.81 1.56 53.06
CA ALA A 636 25.43 1.68 53.50
C ALA A 636 24.74 0.31 53.61
N ILE A 637 25.01 -0.58 52.64
CA ILE A 637 24.55 -1.98 52.67
C ILE A 637 25.12 -2.69 53.90
N ALA A 638 26.44 -2.62 54.08
CA ALA A 638 27.12 -3.26 55.20
C ALA A 638 26.63 -2.77 56.58
N ARG A 639 26.38 -1.46 56.73
CA ARG A 639 25.84 -0.89 57.98
C ARG A 639 24.44 -1.38 58.32
N GLN A 640 23.58 -1.56 57.31
CA GLN A 640 22.20 -1.97 57.53
C GLN A 640 22.04 -3.50 57.66
N THR A 641 22.83 -4.28 56.93
CA THR A 641 22.74 -5.75 56.94
C THR A 641 23.71 -6.41 57.92
N GLY A 642 24.76 -5.70 58.34
CA GLY A 642 25.87 -6.26 59.13
C GLY A 642 26.83 -7.16 58.33
N LYS A 643 26.64 -7.30 57.01
CA LYS A 643 27.43 -8.19 56.14
C LYS A 643 28.51 -7.41 55.39
N THR A 644 29.77 -7.85 55.46
CA THR A 644 30.90 -7.23 54.75
C THR A 644 31.44 -8.16 53.64
N ILE A 645 32.07 -7.57 52.62
CA ILE A 645 32.54 -8.27 51.40
C ILE A 645 33.80 -9.14 51.64
N THR A 646 34.37 -9.16 52.85
CA THR A 646 35.67 -9.79 53.10
C THR A 646 35.70 -11.29 52.76
N ALA A 647 36.84 -11.74 52.22
CA ALA A 647 37.08 -12.97 51.46
C ALA A 647 36.81 -14.33 52.16
N ASN A 648 36.17 -14.37 53.33
CA ASN A 648 35.77 -15.60 54.03
C ASN A 648 34.25 -15.64 54.30
N ALA A 649 33.46 -14.96 53.48
CA ALA A 649 32.02 -14.92 53.65
C ALA A 649 31.39 -16.23 53.11
N GLU A 650 30.72 -16.99 53.99
CA GLU A 650 30.01 -18.24 53.66
C GLU A 650 29.09 -18.06 52.43
N ALA A 651 28.93 -19.13 51.65
CA ALA A 651 28.35 -19.19 50.30
C ALA A 651 26.89 -18.68 50.11
N GLY A 652 26.30 -18.00 51.11
CA GLY A 652 25.00 -17.32 51.03
C GLY A 652 25.00 -15.84 51.46
N SER A 653 26.15 -15.28 51.84
CA SER A 653 26.25 -13.93 52.45
C SER A 653 26.42 -12.76 51.45
N ASN A 654 26.51 -13.04 50.15
CA ASN A 654 26.87 -12.04 49.12
C ASN A 654 25.73 -11.61 48.18
N GLN A 655 24.50 -12.09 48.40
CA GLN A 655 23.41 -11.85 47.46
C GLN A 655 23.03 -10.37 47.32
N ASP A 656 23.11 -9.58 48.42
CA ASP A 656 22.86 -8.14 48.39
C ASP A 656 23.83 -7.41 47.43
N TYR A 657 25.11 -7.78 47.44
CA TYR A 657 26.15 -7.15 46.60
C TYR A 657 26.04 -7.55 45.13
N GLU A 658 25.59 -8.76 44.83
CA GLU A 658 25.32 -9.19 43.45
C GLU A 658 24.19 -8.37 42.83
N TYR A 659 23.07 -8.21 43.55
CA TYR A 659 21.97 -7.39 43.08
C TYR A 659 22.36 -5.91 42.98
N ALA A 660 23.09 -5.40 43.97
CA ALA A 660 23.61 -4.03 43.96
C ALA A 660 24.50 -3.77 42.74
N SER A 661 25.42 -4.67 42.42
CA SER A 661 26.28 -4.59 41.22
C SER A 661 25.45 -4.51 39.92
N ARG A 662 24.40 -5.33 39.79
CA ARG A 662 23.48 -5.26 38.63
C ARG A 662 22.78 -3.90 38.53
N GLN A 663 22.37 -3.31 39.65
CA GLN A 663 21.74 -1.99 39.65
C GLN A 663 22.73 -0.89 39.25
N ILE A 664 23.96 -0.92 39.79
CA ILE A 664 25.02 0.03 39.43
C ILE A 664 25.31 -0.06 37.93
N ASN A 665 25.45 -1.26 37.39
CA ASN A 665 25.75 -1.46 35.98
C ASN A 665 24.67 -0.84 35.10
N PHE A 666 23.40 -1.19 35.34
CA PHE A 666 22.28 -0.68 34.57
C PHE A 666 22.13 0.85 34.71
N TYR A 667 22.20 1.39 35.93
CA TYR A 667 22.13 2.83 36.15
C TYR A 667 23.27 3.59 35.46
N SER A 668 24.49 3.06 35.53
CA SER A 668 25.66 3.68 34.92
C SER A 668 25.58 3.67 33.39
N ASP A 669 25.05 2.60 32.79
CA ASP A 669 24.84 2.52 31.34
C ASP A 669 23.76 3.51 30.87
N GLN A 670 22.76 3.77 31.70
CA GLN A 670 21.66 4.69 31.39
C GLN A 670 21.97 6.14 31.81
N ILE A 671 23.15 6.44 32.34
CA ILE A 671 23.43 7.71 33.04
C ILE A 671 23.22 8.96 32.17
N HIS A 672 23.32 8.83 30.85
CA HIS A 672 23.11 9.92 29.90
C HIS A 672 21.63 10.22 29.62
N GLU A 673 20.74 9.26 29.85
CA GLU A 673 19.30 9.40 29.60
C GLU A 673 18.67 10.48 30.49
N LEU A 674 17.73 11.25 29.94
CA LEU A 674 17.19 12.46 30.57
C LEU A 674 16.43 12.19 31.88
N ASP A 675 15.75 11.06 31.94
CA ASP A 675 14.88 10.64 33.04
C ASP A 675 15.63 9.97 34.21
N VAL A 676 16.92 9.66 34.03
CA VAL A 676 17.74 9.05 35.08
C VAL A 676 18.00 10.06 36.21
N PRO A 677 17.66 9.72 37.47
CA PRO A 677 17.84 10.59 38.61
C PRO A 677 19.32 10.79 38.89
N ARG A 678 19.68 12.01 39.29
CA ARG A 678 21.06 12.45 39.54
C ARG A 678 21.11 13.30 40.78
N ILE A 679 22.27 13.32 41.45
CA ILE A 679 22.45 14.05 42.71
C ILE A 679 22.37 15.57 42.47
N LEU A 680 21.88 16.29 43.48
CA LEU A 680 21.84 17.75 43.46
C LEU A 680 23.28 18.28 43.58
N ASP A 681 23.62 19.25 42.74
CA ASP A 681 24.93 19.87 42.74
C ASP A 681 25.09 20.84 43.93
N ASN A 682 26.28 20.86 44.52
CA ASN A 682 26.67 21.79 45.55
C ASN A 682 27.98 22.49 45.12
N ALA A 683 27.84 23.66 44.52
CA ALA A 683 28.95 24.45 43.99
C ALA A 683 29.99 24.81 45.07
N PHE A 684 29.57 25.02 46.33
CA PHE A 684 30.48 25.29 47.43
C PHE A 684 31.30 24.06 47.80
N LEU A 685 30.65 22.90 47.94
CA LEU A 685 31.35 21.64 48.27
C LEU A 685 32.35 21.26 47.17
N THR A 686 31.96 21.40 45.91
CA THR A 686 32.82 21.05 44.77
C THR A 686 34.02 21.99 44.65
N SER A 687 33.81 23.32 44.78
CA SER A 687 34.90 24.30 44.70
C SER A 687 35.85 24.23 45.91
N SER A 688 35.32 24.11 47.13
CA SER A 688 36.13 23.98 48.35
C SER A 688 36.97 22.71 48.34
N SER A 689 36.38 21.56 47.97
CA SER A 689 37.09 20.28 47.83
C SER A 689 38.19 20.38 46.76
N ARG A 690 37.89 20.95 45.59
CA ARG A 690 38.88 21.13 44.51
C ARG A 690 40.06 21.97 44.94
N ASN A 691 39.81 23.09 45.62
CA ASN A 691 40.88 23.97 46.11
C ASN A 691 41.76 23.28 47.16
N TYR A 692 41.16 22.51 48.07
CA TYR A 692 41.90 21.72 49.05
C TYR A 692 42.74 20.61 48.39
N ILE A 693 42.18 19.88 47.42
CA ILE A 693 42.94 18.86 46.67
C ILE A 693 44.13 19.50 45.94
N ASN A 694 43.94 20.66 45.32
CA ASN A 694 45.01 21.37 44.63
C ASN A 694 46.11 21.86 45.59
N SER A 695 45.76 22.28 46.81
CA SER A 695 46.76 22.68 47.80
C SER A 695 47.59 21.48 48.28
N LEU A 696 46.97 20.31 48.48
CA LEU A 696 47.67 19.06 48.79
C LEU A 696 48.64 18.63 47.68
N LEU A 697 48.22 18.73 46.41
CA LEU A 697 49.06 18.44 45.25
C LEU A 697 50.23 19.44 45.10
N THR A 698 50.01 20.70 45.50
CA THR A 698 51.08 21.71 45.49
C THR A 698 52.08 21.45 46.61
N GLN A 699 51.61 21.04 47.79
CA GLN A 699 52.44 20.72 48.94
C GLN A 699 53.36 19.52 48.70
N SER A 700 53.01 18.60 47.80
CA SER A 700 53.86 17.47 47.44
C SER A 700 55.01 17.81 46.50
N LEU A 701 55.09 19.02 45.91
CA LEU A 701 56.06 19.36 44.85
C LEU A 701 57.17 20.35 45.29
N LYS A 702 57.98 20.05 46.32
CA LYS A 702 59.11 20.93 46.72
C LYS A 702 60.48 20.21 46.72
N ALA A 703 61.50 20.88 46.15
CA ALA A 703 62.82 20.36 45.73
C ALA A 703 63.57 19.51 46.77
N ILE A 704 64.32 18.49 46.29
CA ILE A 704 65.06 17.53 47.13
C ILE A 704 66.41 18.11 47.58
N GLU A 705 67.20 18.69 46.65
CA GLU A 705 68.58 19.13 46.92
C GLU A 705 69.03 20.18 45.88
N THR A 706 69.82 21.17 46.29
CA THR A 706 70.48 22.15 45.39
C THR A 706 71.99 22.07 45.59
N ILE A 707 72.71 21.71 44.54
CA ILE A 707 74.18 21.59 44.55
C ILE A 707 74.76 22.84 43.89
N THR A 708 75.59 23.60 44.60
CA THR A 708 76.25 24.80 44.06
C THR A 708 77.70 24.49 43.73
N LEU A 709 78.12 24.82 42.51
CA LEU A 709 79.49 24.63 42.00
C LEU A 709 80.08 25.97 41.58
N GLU A 710 81.27 26.30 42.06
CA GLU A 710 81.97 27.53 41.67
C GLU A 710 82.49 27.42 40.23
N SER A 711 82.13 28.38 39.39
CA SER A 711 82.42 28.33 37.95
C SER A 711 83.92 28.36 37.64
N ASP A 712 84.71 28.98 38.50
CA ASP A 712 86.16 29.12 38.31
C ASP A 712 86.92 27.83 38.65
N THR A 713 86.28 26.92 39.39
CA THR A 713 86.78 25.55 39.61
C THR A 713 86.42 24.61 38.47
N LEU A 714 85.30 24.89 37.77
CA LEU A 714 84.83 24.08 36.64
C LEU A 714 85.52 24.44 35.32
N PHE A 715 85.69 25.73 35.02
CA PHE A 715 86.16 26.22 33.72
C PHE A 715 87.47 27.01 33.83
N ALA A 716 88.22 27.10 32.73
CA ALA A 716 89.28 28.10 32.61
C ALA A 716 88.69 29.54 32.67
N PHE A 717 89.48 30.50 33.17
CA PHE A 717 89.01 31.87 33.40
C PHE A 717 88.40 32.48 32.13
N GLY A 718 87.21 33.07 32.25
CA GLY A 718 86.48 33.71 31.15
C GLY A 718 85.94 32.77 30.07
N ARG A 719 86.01 31.45 30.25
CA ARG A 719 85.53 30.44 29.30
C ARG A 719 84.28 29.71 29.82
N ALA A 720 83.58 29.04 28.91
CA ALA A 720 82.31 28.36 29.16
C ALA A 720 82.10 27.11 28.27
N ASP A 721 83.07 26.80 27.41
CA ASP A 721 83.04 25.72 26.44
C ASP A 721 83.59 24.42 27.00
N PHE A 722 83.15 23.29 26.44
CA PHE A 722 83.53 21.94 26.88
C PHE A 722 85.05 21.72 26.91
N GLN A 723 85.80 22.30 25.97
CA GLN A 723 87.26 22.19 25.92
C GLN A 723 87.96 22.91 27.08
N SER A 724 87.28 23.89 27.69
CA SER A 724 87.80 24.66 28.82
C SER A 724 87.48 24.06 30.19
N LEU A 725 86.80 22.91 30.23
CA LEU A 725 86.41 22.22 31.46
C LEU A 725 87.63 21.54 32.09
N LYS A 726 88.04 22.00 33.27
CA LYS A 726 89.23 21.51 34.00
C LYS A 726 89.04 20.05 34.42
N THR A 727 90.15 19.32 34.57
CA THR A 727 90.15 17.91 35.04
C THR A 727 89.44 17.74 36.38
N GLU A 728 89.61 18.68 37.30
CA GLU A 728 88.93 18.70 38.61
C GLU A 728 87.41 18.86 38.46
N GLY A 729 86.97 19.78 37.60
CA GLY A 729 85.56 19.97 37.28
C GLY A 729 84.93 18.75 36.61
N GLN A 730 85.67 18.06 35.73
CA GLN A 730 85.23 16.79 35.13
C GLN A 730 85.03 15.70 36.19
N ASN A 731 85.93 15.60 37.18
CA ASN A 731 85.81 14.64 38.28
C ASN A 731 84.58 14.94 39.16
N GLN A 732 84.37 16.21 39.53
CA GLN A 732 83.20 16.63 40.31
C GLN A 732 81.89 16.36 39.56
N LEU A 733 81.80 16.72 38.28
CA LEU A 733 80.62 16.46 37.45
C LEU A 733 80.38 14.97 37.24
N SER A 734 81.43 14.14 37.16
CA SER A 734 81.29 12.68 37.07
C SER A 734 80.77 12.08 38.38
N ALA A 735 81.21 12.59 39.53
CA ALA A 735 80.68 12.18 40.84
C ALA A 735 79.20 12.57 40.98
N ILE A 736 78.81 13.76 40.53
CA ILE A 736 77.42 14.22 40.51
C ILE A 736 76.58 13.35 39.57
N ALA A 737 77.08 13.05 38.36
CA ALA A 737 76.40 12.14 37.44
C ALA A 737 76.18 10.76 38.07
N GLY A 738 77.19 10.20 38.75
CA GLY A 738 77.05 8.95 39.49
C GLY A 738 76.00 9.02 40.60
N LYS A 739 75.99 10.10 41.39
CA LYS A 739 74.97 10.33 42.43
C LYS A 739 73.56 10.41 41.85
N LEU A 740 73.38 11.16 40.76
CA LEU A 740 72.10 11.29 40.06
C LEU A 740 71.62 9.94 39.54
N LEU A 741 72.48 9.16 38.86
CA LEU A 741 72.11 7.84 38.36
C LEU A 741 71.77 6.83 39.47
N SER A 742 72.33 7.00 40.67
CA SER A 742 72.05 6.15 41.83
C SER A 742 70.82 6.57 42.65
N THR A 743 70.21 7.73 42.37
CA THR A 743 69.09 8.25 43.15
C THR A 743 67.76 7.84 42.50
N PRO A 744 66.92 7.01 43.17
CA PRO A 744 65.62 6.63 42.64
C PRO A 744 64.64 7.83 42.63
N ASN A 745 63.72 7.84 41.66
CA ASN A 745 62.63 8.83 41.52
C ASN A 745 63.07 10.28 41.29
N ILE A 746 64.09 10.52 40.45
CA ILE A 746 64.42 11.89 40.01
C ILE A 746 63.43 12.38 38.94
N GLY A 747 62.80 13.52 39.26
CA GLY A 747 61.85 14.35 38.49
C GLY A 747 62.49 15.16 37.41
N LYS A 748 63.07 16.26 37.85
CA LYS A 748 63.56 17.30 36.96
C LYS A 748 64.82 17.89 37.57
N ILE A 749 65.86 18.02 36.76
CA ILE A 749 67.14 18.59 37.10
C ILE A 749 67.23 19.93 36.38
N VAL A 750 67.40 21.02 37.12
CA VAL A 750 67.56 22.36 36.55
C VAL A 750 68.98 22.85 36.84
N ILE A 751 69.74 23.13 35.78
CA ILE A 751 71.10 23.65 35.84
C ILE A 751 71.03 25.15 35.55
N ALA A 752 71.28 25.98 36.56
CA ALA A 752 71.27 27.43 36.46
C ALA A 752 72.68 27.99 36.50
N GLY A 753 73.11 28.65 35.42
CA GLY A 753 74.42 29.30 35.35
C GLY A 753 74.32 30.78 35.73
N HIS A 754 75.25 31.23 36.58
CA HIS A 754 75.35 32.62 37.05
C HIS A 754 76.70 33.26 36.68
N ALA A 755 76.68 34.57 36.48
CA ALA A 755 77.84 35.41 36.23
C ALA A 755 77.93 36.51 37.30
N ASP A 756 79.12 37.07 37.49
CA ASP A 756 79.27 38.27 38.31
C ASP A 756 78.79 39.52 37.55
N GLN A 757 78.81 40.67 38.23
CA GLN A 757 78.37 41.93 37.67
C GLN A 757 79.46 42.62 36.82
N LEU A 758 80.59 41.96 36.52
CA LEU A 758 81.65 42.54 35.69
C LEU A 758 81.37 42.25 34.22
N GLY A 759 81.07 43.30 33.46
CA GLY A 759 80.81 43.21 32.02
C GLY A 759 79.38 43.60 31.65
N ASP A 760 79.03 43.43 30.37
CA ASP A 760 77.70 43.72 29.87
C ASP A 760 76.69 42.62 30.28
N PRO A 761 75.46 42.99 30.72
CA PRO A 761 74.44 42.03 31.12
C PRO A 761 74.07 40.98 30.05
N GLN A 762 74.06 41.33 28.75
CA GLN A 762 73.77 40.36 27.69
C GLN A 762 74.90 39.37 27.52
N SER A 763 76.16 39.83 27.60
CA SER A 763 77.33 38.95 27.59
C SER A 763 77.32 38.00 28.79
N ASN A 764 76.97 38.50 29.98
CA ASN A 764 76.85 37.68 31.19
C ASN A 764 75.77 36.61 31.08
N MET A 765 74.62 36.96 30.48
CA MET A 765 73.54 36.01 30.20
C MET A 765 73.98 34.90 29.22
N GLN A 766 74.72 35.26 28.17
CA GLN A 766 75.24 34.30 27.19
C GLN A 766 76.24 33.33 27.83
N VAL A 767 77.23 33.86 28.56
CA VAL A 767 78.27 33.06 29.22
C VAL A 767 77.66 32.14 30.27
N SER A 768 76.72 32.63 31.07
CA SER A 768 76.10 31.83 32.11
C SER A 768 75.21 30.71 31.54
N ARG A 769 74.46 30.99 30.47
CA ARG A 769 73.69 29.98 29.72
C ARG A 769 74.61 28.94 29.08
N GLN A 770 75.73 29.37 28.48
CA GLN A 770 76.69 28.48 27.85
C GLN A 770 77.33 27.53 28.87
N ARG A 771 77.65 28.01 30.08
CA ARG A 771 78.16 27.17 31.18
C ARG A 771 77.15 26.10 31.57
N ALA A 772 75.89 26.50 31.79
CA ALA A 772 74.80 25.57 32.13
C ALA A 772 74.58 24.52 31.03
N GLN A 773 74.61 24.93 29.76
CA GLN A 773 74.47 24.03 28.63
C GLN A 773 75.63 23.04 28.53
N THR A 774 76.86 23.50 28.77
CA THR A 774 78.05 22.63 28.75
C THR A 774 77.99 21.56 29.85
N ILE A 775 77.52 21.92 31.04
CA ILE A 775 77.30 20.95 32.12
C ILE A 775 76.19 19.98 31.79
N LYS A 776 75.06 20.45 31.20
CA LYS A 776 74.01 19.57 30.68
C LYS A 776 74.58 18.55 29.69
N THR A 777 75.34 19.00 28.69
CA THR A 777 75.98 18.12 27.71
C THR A 777 76.92 17.11 28.38
N TYR A 778 77.70 17.53 29.38
CA TYR A 778 78.58 16.64 30.12
C TYR A 778 77.82 15.56 30.91
N LEU A 779 76.79 15.94 31.67
CA LEU A 779 75.98 15.01 32.47
C LEU A 779 75.21 14.02 31.58
N VAL A 780 74.65 14.50 30.46
CA VAL A 780 74.01 13.64 29.45
C VAL A 780 75.01 12.66 28.85
N GLY A 781 76.23 13.11 28.53
CA GLY A 781 77.31 12.24 28.06
C GLY A 781 77.75 11.17 29.08
N LYS A 782 77.48 11.38 30.38
CA LYS A 782 77.71 10.39 31.45
C LYS A 782 76.49 9.48 31.72
N GLY A 783 75.40 9.63 30.96
CA GLY A 783 74.24 8.75 31.01
C GLY A 783 72.99 9.33 31.68
N VAL A 784 73.01 10.59 32.16
CA VAL A 784 71.81 11.22 32.72
C VAL A 784 70.79 11.49 31.59
N PRO A 785 69.51 11.06 31.68
CA PRO A 785 68.53 11.26 30.61
C PRO A 785 68.34 12.74 30.28
N ALA A 786 68.51 13.10 28.99
CA ALA A 786 68.49 14.48 28.53
C ALA A 786 67.14 15.20 28.74
N GLU A 787 66.05 14.43 28.76
CA GLU A 787 64.68 14.90 28.99
C GLU A 787 64.41 15.37 30.43
N LEU A 788 65.22 14.90 31.38
CA LEU A 788 65.10 15.28 32.79
C LEU A 788 65.93 16.54 33.10
N VAL A 789 66.82 16.99 32.21
CA VAL A 789 67.80 18.05 32.49
C VAL A 789 67.50 19.31 31.69
N ASP A 790 67.25 20.43 32.36
CA ASP A 790 67.13 21.76 31.75
C ASP A 790 68.33 22.64 32.09
N ALA A 791 68.79 23.44 31.13
CA ALA A 791 69.88 24.39 31.30
C ALA A 791 69.37 25.83 31.11
N VAL A 792 69.59 26.68 32.12
CA VAL A 792 69.10 28.06 32.19
C VAL A 792 70.29 28.97 32.48
N GLY A 793 70.36 30.10 31.76
CA GLY A 793 71.27 31.19 32.12
C GLY A 793 70.52 32.22 32.95
N GLU A 794 71.09 32.62 34.08
CA GLU A 794 70.53 33.61 35.00
C GLU A 794 71.32 34.93 34.99
N GLY A 795 72.34 35.04 34.12
CA GLY A 795 73.24 36.18 34.04
C GLY A 795 73.76 36.61 35.41
N SER A 796 73.78 37.93 35.63
CA SER A 796 74.16 38.55 36.91
C SER A 796 72.95 38.99 37.75
N GLU A 797 71.76 38.44 37.48
CA GLU A 797 70.49 38.88 38.08
C GLU A 797 70.31 38.40 39.53
N LYS A 798 70.98 37.30 39.89
CA LYS A 798 70.89 36.65 41.22
C LYS A 798 72.27 36.55 41.90
N PRO A 799 72.85 37.67 42.36
CA PRO A 799 74.13 37.66 43.07
C PRO A 799 73.99 37.04 44.48
N LEU A 800 74.93 36.18 44.87
CA LEU A 800 75.08 35.68 46.25
C LEU A 800 75.73 36.72 47.15
N VAL A 801 76.73 37.41 46.62
CA VAL A 801 77.51 38.43 47.35
C VAL A 801 77.44 39.76 46.62
N LYS A 802 77.33 40.85 47.38
CA LYS A 802 77.37 42.21 46.85
C LYS A 802 78.68 42.86 47.30
N CYS A 803 79.46 43.33 46.34
CA CYS A 803 80.78 43.90 46.56
C CYS A 803 80.78 45.40 46.24
N ASP A 804 81.66 46.16 46.88
CA ASP A 804 81.91 47.55 46.50
C ASP A 804 82.63 47.61 45.15
N MET A 805 82.02 48.25 44.16
CA MET A 805 82.53 48.35 42.79
C MET A 805 83.70 49.35 42.65
N GLN A 806 84.00 50.14 43.69
CA GLN A 806 85.06 51.16 43.68
C GLN A 806 86.43 50.64 44.15
N GLN A 807 86.50 49.42 44.69
CA GLN A 807 87.75 48.81 45.17
C GLN A 807 88.71 48.45 44.01
N PRO A 808 90.04 48.32 44.28
CA PRO A 808 91.02 47.93 43.27
C PRO A 808 90.60 46.67 42.51
N ARG A 809 90.77 46.66 41.18
CA ARG A 809 90.24 45.61 40.28
C ARG A 809 90.55 44.18 40.73
N ALA A 810 91.75 43.94 41.26
CA ALA A 810 92.15 42.62 41.76
C ALA A 810 91.31 42.17 42.97
N GLN A 811 91.04 43.07 43.92
CA GLN A 811 90.19 42.80 45.09
C GLN A 811 88.71 42.65 44.70
N LEU A 812 88.26 43.43 43.70
CA LEU A 812 86.90 43.34 43.17
C LEU A 812 86.61 41.97 42.53
N ILE A 813 87.52 41.46 41.70
CA ILE A 813 87.37 40.16 41.03
C ILE A 813 87.29 39.02 42.05
N GLN A 814 88.09 39.10 43.12
CA GLN A 814 88.10 38.12 44.21
C GLN A 814 86.83 38.19 45.07
N CYS A 815 86.34 39.39 45.40
CA CYS A 815 85.10 39.53 46.14
C CYS A 815 83.89 38.98 45.36
N LEU A 816 83.86 39.19 44.04
CA LEU A 816 82.77 38.75 43.17
C LEU A 816 82.85 37.28 42.74
N GLU A 817 83.92 36.57 43.10
CA GLU A 817 84.15 35.16 42.72
C GLU A 817 82.97 34.23 43.04
N PRO A 818 82.32 34.31 44.23
CA PRO A 818 81.18 33.44 44.55
C PRO A 818 79.97 33.62 43.62
N ASN A 819 79.85 34.76 42.92
CA ASN A 819 78.75 34.98 41.99
C ASN A 819 78.93 34.23 40.67
N ARG A 820 80.17 33.90 40.28
CA ARG A 820 80.48 33.06 39.13
C ARG A 820 80.29 31.60 39.53
N ARG A 821 79.07 31.08 39.41
CA ARG A 821 78.73 29.72 39.85
C ARG A 821 77.70 29.06 38.93
N VAL A 822 77.51 27.76 39.13
CA VAL A 822 76.42 26.98 38.55
C VAL A 822 75.71 26.24 39.66
N GLU A 823 74.39 26.36 39.72
CA GLU A 823 73.53 25.62 40.63
C GLU A 823 72.84 24.47 39.89
N ILE A 824 72.82 23.28 40.47
CA ILE A 824 72.12 22.10 39.98
C ILE A 824 71.02 21.77 40.99
N GLU A 825 69.77 22.06 40.63
CA GLU A 825 68.59 21.79 41.43
C GLU A 825 67.97 20.44 41.03
N VAL A 826 67.82 19.52 41.98
CA VAL A 826 67.22 18.20 41.75
C VAL A 826 65.82 18.16 42.36
N ARG A 827 64.82 17.87 41.53
CA ARG A 827 63.40 17.73 41.92
C ARG A 827 62.98 16.27 41.81
N ALA A 828 62.11 15.82 42.72
CA ALA A 828 61.57 14.45 42.72
C ALA A 828 60.53 14.25 41.61
N LEU A 829 60.45 13.03 41.04
CA LEU A 829 59.22 12.49 40.47
C LEU A 829 58.37 12.10 41.67
N ASN A 830 57.20 12.71 41.83
CA ASN A 830 56.23 12.27 42.84
C ASN A 830 55.59 10.94 42.46
#